data_AF-A0A5E6VX83-F1
#
_entry.id   AF-A0A5E6VX83-F1
#
_cell.length_a   1.000
_cell.length_b   1.000
_cell.length_c   1.000
_cell.angle_alpha   90.00
_cell.angle_beta   90.00
_cell.angle_gamma   90.00
#
_symmetry.space_group_name_H-M   'P 1'
#
loop_
_entity.id
_entity.type
_entity.pdbx_description
1 polymer ?
#
loop_
_entity_poly.entity_id
_entity_poly.type
_entity_poly.pdbx_seq_one_letter_code
_entity_poly.pdbx_strand_id
1 'polypeptide(L)'
;MDSINSRIAEELGVRPQQVEAAVALLDEGSTVPFIARYRKEVTGSLDDTQLRHLEERLRYLRELDERRISILASIEEQGKLTPQLERDIKLADTKTRLEDLYLPYKQKRRTKGQIALEAGLGELADGLFNDPSLSPEAEAARFIDAEKGVADVKAALEGAKYILMERFAEDASLLEKLRTYLKQEAILSARVIAGKEEEGAKFRDYFEHDEPLKSMPSHRALAIFRGRNEGILSSALKVGDELPGTMHPCEGMIGQQFGIQNQNRPADKWLGEVVRWTWKVKLYTHLETDLLGELRDGAETEAINVFAHNLHDLLLAAPAGPRATLGLDPGLRTGCKVAVVDSTGKLLDHATVYPHVPHNKWDQTLAILAALCAKHSVDLIAIGNGTASRETDKLAAELIKKYPAMKMTKVMVSEAGASVYSASELASKEFPDLDVSIRGAVSIARRLQDPLAELVKIDPKSIGVGQYQHDVSQLKLARGLDAVVEDCVNAVGVDVNTASVALLARISGLNATLAQNIVSHRDENGAFKTRAALKKVARLGEKTFEQAAGFLRVMNGDNPLDASAVHPEAYPLVQRIAAETDRDIRSLIGDAAFLKRLDPKKYTDETFGVPTITDILQELEKPGRDPRPEFKTAEFQDGVEDLKDLQLGMILEGVVTNVTNFGAFVDIGVHQDGLVHISALSEKFIKDPREAVKAGDVVKVKVMEVDIPRKRVGLSMRMSDTPGEKIDGARGARPGSAPRQSQHTAPRKETATAAPSNNAMASLFANAKQLKKR
;
A
#
# COMPACT_ATOMS: atom_id res chain seq x y z
N MET A 1 22.02 -16.72 -13.78
CA MET A 1 21.91 -15.27 -13.58
C MET A 1 21.44 -14.57 -14.85
N ASP A 2 21.90 -14.96 -16.04
CA ASP A 2 21.46 -14.38 -17.33
C ASP A 2 19.93 -14.41 -17.53
N SER A 3 19.26 -15.45 -17.02
CA SER A 3 17.79 -15.56 -17.02
C SER A 3 17.10 -14.56 -16.08
N ILE A 4 17.69 -14.27 -14.91
CA ILE A 4 17.16 -13.29 -13.95
C ILE A 4 17.25 -11.89 -14.56
N ASN A 5 18.42 -11.52 -15.07
CA ASN A 5 18.65 -10.19 -15.63
C ASN A 5 17.72 -9.92 -16.83
N SER A 6 17.56 -10.91 -17.71
CA SER A 6 16.68 -10.81 -18.87
C SER A 6 15.21 -10.64 -18.47
N ARG A 7 14.76 -11.36 -17.44
CA ARG A 7 13.37 -11.26 -16.97
C ARG A 7 13.07 -9.93 -16.31
N ILE A 8 13.96 -9.45 -15.44
CA ILE A 8 13.81 -8.12 -14.82
C ILE A 8 13.84 -7.04 -15.90
N ALA A 9 14.69 -7.20 -16.91
CA ALA A 9 14.75 -6.26 -18.03
C ALA A 9 13.44 -6.19 -18.82
N GLU A 10 12.79 -7.33 -19.06
CA GLU A 10 11.46 -7.39 -19.68
C GLU A 10 10.37 -6.75 -18.79
N GLU A 11 10.38 -7.05 -17.48
CA GLU A 11 9.44 -6.47 -16.50
C GLU A 11 9.57 -4.93 -16.41
N LEU A 12 10.79 -4.39 -16.53
CA LEU A 12 11.09 -2.96 -16.47
C LEU A 12 11.04 -2.24 -17.83
N GLY A 13 11.04 -2.97 -18.94
CA GLY A 13 11.19 -2.40 -20.28
C GLY A 13 12.57 -1.78 -20.55
N VAL A 14 13.64 -2.32 -19.95
CA VAL A 14 15.03 -1.83 -20.08
C VAL A 14 15.94 -2.90 -20.71
N ARG A 15 17.23 -2.58 -20.93
CA ARG A 15 18.17 -3.56 -21.50
C ARG A 15 18.77 -4.47 -20.41
N PRO A 16 19.01 -5.77 -20.67
CA PRO A 16 19.61 -6.69 -19.70
C PRO A 16 20.95 -6.21 -19.12
N GLN A 17 21.77 -5.52 -19.92
CA GLN A 17 23.06 -4.98 -19.47
C GLN A 17 22.90 -3.91 -18.39
N GLN A 18 21.79 -3.15 -18.41
CA GLN A 18 21.49 -2.15 -17.39
C GLN A 18 21.14 -2.82 -16.06
N VAL A 19 20.38 -3.91 -16.12
CA VAL A 19 20.03 -4.73 -14.96
C VAL A 19 21.28 -5.39 -14.39
N GLU A 20 22.11 -6.00 -15.23
CA GLU A 20 23.35 -6.65 -14.81
C GLU A 20 24.27 -5.67 -14.05
N ALA A 21 24.46 -4.48 -14.61
CA ALA A 21 25.22 -3.40 -13.98
C ALA A 21 24.63 -3.00 -12.61
N ALA A 22 23.32 -2.79 -12.53
CA ALA A 22 22.65 -2.42 -11.28
C ALA A 22 22.72 -3.54 -10.22
N VAL A 23 22.55 -4.81 -10.62
CA VAL A 23 22.67 -5.97 -9.74
C VAL A 23 24.08 -6.09 -9.18
N ALA A 24 25.12 -5.91 -10.01
CA ALA A 24 26.50 -5.91 -9.54
C ALA A 24 26.74 -4.84 -8.47
N LEU A 25 26.26 -3.61 -8.70
CA LEU A 25 26.39 -2.52 -7.74
C LEU A 25 25.66 -2.80 -6.41
N LEU A 26 24.47 -3.41 -6.46
CA LEU A 26 23.71 -3.80 -5.26
C LEU A 26 24.41 -4.93 -4.49
N ASP A 27 24.94 -5.94 -5.18
CA ASP A 27 25.68 -7.05 -4.57
C ASP A 27 27.02 -6.58 -3.94
N GLU A 28 27.64 -5.53 -4.51
CA GLU A 28 28.80 -4.83 -3.93
C GLU A 28 28.43 -3.94 -2.73
N GLY A 29 27.16 -3.88 -2.35
CA GLY A 29 26.67 -3.14 -1.19
C GLY A 29 26.41 -1.66 -1.46
N SER A 30 26.24 -1.26 -2.72
CA SER A 30 25.78 0.09 -3.05
C SER A 30 24.27 0.21 -2.83
N THR A 31 23.81 1.37 -2.36
CA THR A 31 22.38 1.59 -2.08
C THR A 31 21.62 2.08 -3.31
N VAL A 32 20.29 1.95 -3.31
CA VAL A 32 19.44 2.46 -4.40
C VAL A 32 19.62 3.98 -4.59
N PRO A 33 19.53 4.84 -3.54
CA PRO A 33 19.72 6.29 -3.73
C PRO A 33 21.10 6.64 -4.28
N PHE A 34 22.13 5.90 -3.88
CA PHE A 34 23.49 6.11 -4.38
C PHE A 34 23.60 5.76 -5.86
N ILE A 35 23.06 4.61 -6.28
CA ILE A 35 23.09 4.17 -7.68
C ILE A 35 22.31 5.14 -8.56
N ALA A 36 21.09 5.51 -8.15
CA ALA A 36 20.21 6.42 -8.89
C ALA A 36 20.86 7.79 -9.12
N ARG A 37 21.64 8.28 -8.15
CA ARG A 37 22.27 9.60 -8.21
C ARG A 37 23.65 9.61 -8.86
N TYR A 38 24.54 8.68 -8.48
CA TYR A 38 25.98 8.77 -8.80
C TYR A 38 26.49 7.66 -9.73
N ARG A 39 25.64 6.72 -10.16
CA ARG A 39 26.03 5.63 -11.08
C ARG A 39 25.15 5.57 -12.32
N LYS A 40 24.64 6.72 -12.77
CA LYS A 40 23.76 6.86 -13.93
C LYS A 40 24.41 6.35 -15.22
N GLU A 41 25.70 6.62 -15.41
CA GLU A 41 26.45 6.17 -16.58
C GLU A 41 26.51 4.64 -16.66
N VAL A 42 26.73 4.00 -15.51
CA VAL A 42 26.89 2.54 -15.39
C VAL A 42 25.56 1.82 -15.66
N THR A 43 24.46 2.36 -15.15
CA THR A 43 23.12 1.76 -15.30
C THR A 43 22.35 2.25 -16.52
N GLY A 44 22.85 3.25 -17.25
CA GLY A 44 22.09 3.93 -18.29
C GLY A 44 20.91 4.74 -17.75
N SER A 45 21.11 5.38 -16.60
CA SER A 45 20.18 6.28 -15.91
C SER A 45 18.89 5.61 -15.41
N LEU A 46 19.02 4.44 -14.78
CA LEU A 46 17.89 3.87 -14.03
C LEU A 46 17.53 4.78 -12.84
N ASP A 47 16.25 5.10 -12.70
CA ASP A 47 15.75 5.93 -11.60
C ASP A 47 15.43 5.11 -10.33
N ASP A 48 15.10 5.80 -9.24
CA ASP A 48 14.75 5.16 -7.96
C ASP A 48 13.58 4.17 -8.10
N THR A 49 12.55 4.50 -8.88
CA THR A 49 11.37 3.62 -9.06
C THR A 49 11.78 2.31 -9.75
N GLN A 50 12.59 2.41 -10.80
CA GLN A 50 13.10 1.25 -11.52
C GLN A 50 14.05 0.41 -10.66
N LEU A 51 14.93 1.05 -9.88
CA LEU A 51 15.89 0.37 -9.01
C LEU A 51 15.20 -0.31 -7.82
N ARG A 52 14.16 0.29 -7.24
CA ARG A 52 13.34 -0.35 -6.18
C ARG A 52 12.59 -1.57 -6.70
N HIS A 53 11.99 -1.46 -7.88
CA HIS A 53 11.36 -2.61 -8.53
C HIS A 53 12.38 -3.70 -8.85
N LEU A 54 13.54 -3.34 -9.38
CA LEU A 54 14.66 -4.26 -9.63
C LEU A 54 15.06 -4.99 -8.35
N GLU A 55 15.25 -4.29 -7.23
CA GLU A 55 15.65 -4.87 -5.94
C GLU A 55 14.62 -5.89 -5.42
N GLU A 56 13.33 -5.56 -5.52
CA GLU A 56 12.24 -6.46 -5.12
C GLU A 56 12.20 -7.72 -6.00
N ARG A 57 12.25 -7.54 -7.33
CA ARG A 57 12.20 -8.65 -8.29
C ARG A 57 13.43 -9.53 -8.23
N LEU A 58 14.62 -8.95 -8.04
CA LEU A 58 15.86 -9.68 -7.84
C LEU A 58 15.75 -10.64 -6.65
N ARG A 59 15.22 -10.17 -5.52
CA ARG A 59 14.99 -11.00 -4.33
C ARG A 59 14.04 -12.15 -4.61
N TYR A 60 12.88 -11.87 -5.21
CA TYR A 60 11.89 -12.90 -5.54
C TYR A 60 12.45 -13.97 -6.49
N LEU A 61 13.18 -13.56 -7.52
CA LEU A 61 13.74 -14.46 -8.53
C LEU A 61 14.90 -15.29 -7.98
N ARG A 62 15.73 -14.73 -7.08
CA ARG A 62 16.74 -15.50 -6.34
C ARG A 62 16.09 -16.58 -5.47
N GLU A 63 15.04 -16.25 -4.72
CA GLU A 63 14.29 -17.23 -3.92
C GLU A 63 13.64 -18.32 -4.79
N LEU A 64 13.15 -17.96 -5.98
CA LEU A 64 12.60 -18.92 -6.94
C LEU A 64 13.70 -19.88 -7.46
N ASP A 65 14.87 -19.35 -7.82
CA ASP A 65 15.99 -20.14 -8.33
C ASP A 65 16.57 -21.07 -7.25
N GLU A 66 16.74 -20.58 -6.01
CA GLU A 66 17.14 -21.40 -4.87
C GLU A 66 16.14 -22.55 -4.62
N ARG A 67 14.84 -22.24 -4.65
CA ARG A 67 13.80 -23.26 -4.51
C ARG A 67 13.84 -24.26 -5.67
N ARG A 68 14.08 -23.79 -6.90
CA ARG A 68 14.20 -24.65 -8.09
C ARG A 68 15.34 -25.66 -7.93
N ILE A 69 16.50 -25.21 -7.46
CA ILE A 69 17.65 -26.08 -7.18
C ILE A 69 17.28 -27.15 -6.14
N SER A 70 16.62 -26.76 -5.04
CA SER A 70 16.21 -27.71 -4.00
C SER A 70 15.24 -28.79 -4.50
N ILE A 71 14.34 -28.42 -5.40
CA ILE A 71 13.35 -29.33 -5.99
C ILE A 71 14.01 -30.30 -6.96
N LEU A 72 14.91 -29.80 -7.83
CA LEU A 72 15.68 -30.66 -8.73
C LEU A 72 16.47 -31.72 -7.95
N ALA A 73 17.21 -31.31 -6.91
CA ALA A 73 17.97 -32.22 -6.07
C ALA A 73 17.07 -33.28 -5.40
N SER A 74 15.93 -32.87 -4.83
CA SER A 74 15.01 -33.80 -4.16
C SER A 74 14.40 -34.84 -5.12
N ILE A 75 14.10 -34.45 -6.36
CA ILE A 75 13.54 -35.37 -7.37
C ILE A 75 14.64 -36.30 -7.93
N GLU A 76 15.86 -35.79 -8.07
CA GLU A 76 17.03 -36.57 -8.48
C GLU A 76 17.40 -37.64 -7.45
N GLU A 77 17.40 -37.30 -6.15
CA GLU A 77 17.62 -38.25 -5.04
C GLU A 77 16.60 -39.40 -5.04
N GLN A 78 15.38 -39.17 -5.51
CA GLN A 78 14.34 -40.19 -5.66
C GLN A 78 14.48 -41.03 -6.94
N GLY A 79 15.44 -40.70 -7.82
CA GLY A 79 15.61 -41.35 -9.12
C GLY A 79 14.45 -41.10 -10.08
N LYS A 80 13.71 -39.99 -9.91
CA LYS A 80 12.51 -39.65 -10.69
C LYS A 80 12.70 -38.47 -11.64
N LEU A 81 13.91 -37.89 -11.70
CA LEU A 81 14.19 -36.73 -12.54
C LEU A 81 14.33 -37.15 -14.01
N THR A 82 13.22 -37.10 -14.74
CA THR A 82 13.23 -37.34 -16.19
C THR A 82 13.70 -36.09 -16.95
N PRO A 83 14.28 -36.22 -18.17
CA PRO A 83 14.69 -35.05 -18.96
C PRO A 83 13.55 -34.08 -19.28
N GLN A 84 12.32 -34.59 -19.42
CA GLN A 84 11.14 -33.77 -19.64
C GLN A 84 10.78 -32.96 -18.39
N LEU A 85 10.74 -33.61 -17.22
CA LEU A 85 10.46 -32.95 -15.95
C LEU A 85 11.53 -31.92 -15.60
N GLU A 86 12.80 -32.24 -15.84
CA GLU A 86 13.90 -31.29 -15.65
C GLU A 86 13.72 -30.04 -16.51
N ARG A 87 13.31 -30.21 -17.77
CA ARG A 87 12.99 -29.09 -18.67
C ARG A 87 11.82 -28.26 -18.14
N ASP A 88 10.75 -28.90 -17.71
CA ASP A 88 9.56 -28.19 -17.20
C ASP A 88 9.87 -27.41 -15.92
N ILE A 89 10.71 -27.95 -15.04
CA ILE A 89 11.19 -27.26 -13.82
C ILE A 89 12.08 -26.06 -14.18
N LYS A 90 12.95 -26.20 -15.18
CA LYS A 90 13.79 -25.09 -15.66
C LYS A 90 12.98 -23.96 -16.30
N LEU A 91 11.87 -24.29 -16.97
CA LEU A 91 10.96 -23.33 -17.60
C LEU A 91 9.94 -22.72 -16.61
N ALA A 92 9.81 -23.26 -15.40
CA ALA A 92 8.88 -22.75 -14.40
C ALA A 92 9.22 -21.30 -14.00
N ASP A 93 8.28 -20.41 -14.28
CA ASP A 93 8.38 -18.96 -14.14
C ASP A 93 7.76 -18.44 -12.83
N THR A 94 6.97 -19.24 -12.14
CA THR A 94 6.34 -18.88 -10.87
C THR A 94 6.63 -19.92 -9.78
N LYS A 95 6.66 -19.48 -8.52
CA LYS A 95 6.77 -20.39 -7.37
C LYS A 95 5.63 -21.42 -7.35
N THR A 96 4.43 -21.00 -7.75
CA THR A 96 3.26 -21.88 -7.84
C THR A 96 3.46 -22.99 -8.86
N ARG A 97 3.85 -22.66 -10.10
CA ARG A 97 4.11 -23.69 -11.12
C ARG A 97 5.23 -24.64 -10.71
N LEU A 98 6.26 -24.10 -10.06
CA LEU A 98 7.37 -24.89 -9.54
C LEU A 98 6.93 -25.88 -8.45
N GLU A 99 6.06 -25.46 -7.52
CA GLU A 99 5.49 -26.36 -6.51
C GLU A 99 4.53 -27.37 -7.12
N ASP A 100 3.72 -27.01 -8.13
CA ASP A 100 2.82 -27.95 -8.84
C ASP A 100 3.59 -29.13 -9.43
N LEU A 101 4.72 -28.85 -10.11
CA LEU A 101 5.59 -29.88 -10.68
C LEU A 101 6.25 -30.76 -9.62
N TYR A 102 6.41 -30.24 -8.40
CA TYR A 102 7.02 -30.93 -7.27
C TYR A 102 6.01 -31.77 -6.46
N LEU A 103 4.71 -31.50 -6.54
CA LEU A 103 3.67 -32.16 -5.73
C LEU A 103 3.78 -33.70 -5.70
N PRO A 104 3.99 -34.42 -6.83
CA PRO A 104 4.06 -35.89 -6.82
C PRO A 104 5.25 -36.44 -6.01
N TYR A 105 6.31 -35.65 -5.86
CA TYR A 105 7.60 -36.04 -5.27
C TYR A 105 7.79 -35.50 -3.86
N LYS A 106 6.87 -34.62 -3.41
CA LYS A 106 6.91 -34.02 -2.09
C LYS A 106 6.62 -35.09 -1.03
N GLN A 107 7.39 -35.10 0.04
CA GLN A 107 7.16 -36.03 1.15
C GLN A 107 5.75 -35.85 1.72
N LYS A 108 4.93 -36.91 1.65
CA LYS A 108 3.52 -36.87 2.06
C LYS A 108 3.37 -37.34 3.50
N ARG A 109 2.38 -36.76 4.20
CA ARG A 109 1.84 -37.33 5.43
C ARG A 109 1.08 -38.61 5.09
N ARG A 110 0.97 -39.55 6.03
CA ARG A 110 0.22 -40.82 5.85
C ARG A 110 -1.25 -40.56 5.48
N THR A 111 -1.54 -40.48 4.18
CA THR A 111 -2.88 -40.18 3.64
C THR A 111 -3.73 -41.44 3.51
N LYS A 112 -5.05 -41.29 3.30
CA LYS A 112 -5.92 -42.41 2.96
C LYS A 112 -5.48 -43.12 1.67
N GLY A 113 -4.98 -42.37 0.68
CA GLY A 113 -4.44 -42.94 -0.55
C GLY A 113 -3.17 -43.77 -0.30
N GLN A 114 -2.25 -43.29 0.54
CA GLN A 114 -1.05 -44.05 0.92
C GLN A 114 -1.39 -45.32 1.71
N ILE A 115 -2.32 -45.24 2.66
CA ILE A 115 -2.79 -46.42 3.41
C ILE A 115 -3.40 -47.44 2.44
N ALA A 116 -4.17 -46.99 1.45
CA ALA A 116 -4.74 -47.86 0.42
C ALA A 116 -3.67 -48.50 -0.49
N LEU A 117 -2.60 -47.76 -0.84
CA LEU A 117 -1.46 -48.30 -1.59
C LEU A 117 -0.70 -49.35 -0.77
N GLU A 118 -0.43 -49.09 0.52
CA GLU A 118 0.16 -50.06 1.45
C GLU A 118 -0.69 -51.33 1.61
N ALA A 119 -2.02 -51.19 1.52
CA ALA A 119 -2.95 -52.31 1.55
C ALA A 119 -3.04 -53.10 0.22
N GLY A 120 -2.37 -52.66 -0.84
CA GLY A 120 -2.38 -53.31 -2.16
C GLY A 120 -3.53 -52.89 -3.08
N LEU A 121 -4.30 -51.85 -2.73
CA LEU A 121 -5.43 -51.37 -3.53
C LEU A 121 -5.01 -50.59 -4.80
N GLY A 122 -3.71 -50.43 -5.04
CA GLY A 122 -3.18 -49.82 -6.26
C GLY A 122 -3.58 -50.59 -7.52
N GLU A 123 -3.51 -51.92 -7.47
CA GLU A 123 -3.92 -52.77 -8.60
C GLU A 123 -5.40 -52.64 -8.92
N LEU A 124 -6.25 -52.53 -7.90
CA LEU A 124 -7.70 -52.28 -8.07
C LEU A 124 -7.95 -50.91 -8.72
N ALA A 125 -7.27 -49.87 -8.24
CA ALA A 125 -7.39 -48.52 -8.79
C ALA A 125 -6.96 -48.45 -10.27
N ASP A 126 -5.82 -49.06 -10.59
CA ASP A 126 -5.29 -49.08 -11.95
C ASP A 126 -6.14 -49.96 -12.89
N GLY A 127 -6.63 -51.11 -12.40
CA GLY A 127 -7.50 -52.00 -13.17
C GLY A 127 -8.80 -51.31 -13.60
N LEU A 128 -9.51 -50.69 -12.65
CA LEU A 128 -10.77 -49.99 -12.93
C LEU A 128 -10.58 -48.72 -13.77
N PHE A 129 -9.42 -48.06 -13.66
CA PHE A 129 -9.10 -46.88 -14.47
C PHE A 129 -8.76 -47.25 -15.92
N ASN A 130 -7.95 -48.31 -16.12
CA ASN A 130 -7.47 -48.72 -17.44
C ASN A 130 -8.54 -49.46 -18.27
N ASP A 131 -9.43 -50.22 -17.61
CA ASP A 131 -10.53 -50.91 -18.27
C ASP A 131 -11.88 -50.60 -17.60
N PRO A 132 -12.61 -49.57 -18.10
CA PRO A 132 -13.91 -49.20 -17.57
C PRO A 132 -15.02 -50.25 -17.79
N SER A 133 -14.75 -51.34 -18.53
CA SER A 133 -15.70 -52.44 -18.73
C SER A 133 -15.81 -53.37 -17.51
N LEU A 134 -14.85 -53.31 -16.60
CA LEU A 134 -14.83 -54.11 -15.37
C LEU A 134 -15.90 -53.64 -14.38
N SER A 135 -16.53 -54.59 -13.67
CA SER A 135 -17.45 -54.27 -12.58
C SER A 135 -16.67 -53.91 -11.31
N PRO A 136 -16.81 -52.68 -10.77
CA PRO A 136 -16.08 -52.25 -9.58
C PRO A 136 -16.27 -53.19 -8.39
N GLU A 137 -17.50 -53.62 -8.12
CA GLU A 137 -17.84 -54.47 -6.98
C GLU A 137 -17.24 -55.88 -7.12
N ALA A 138 -17.25 -56.44 -8.33
CA ALA A 138 -16.71 -57.77 -8.60
C ALA A 138 -15.18 -57.80 -8.49
N GLU A 139 -14.49 -56.79 -9.01
CA GLU A 139 -13.03 -56.68 -8.92
C GLU A 139 -12.59 -56.36 -7.48
N ALA A 140 -13.30 -55.47 -6.78
CA ALA A 140 -12.99 -55.10 -5.40
C ALA A 140 -13.11 -56.25 -4.40
N ALA A 141 -13.94 -57.26 -4.68
CA ALA A 141 -14.07 -58.45 -3.82
C ALA A 141 -12.74 -59.22 -3.64
N ARG A 142 -11.82 -59.13 -4.60
CA ARG A 142 -10.50 -59.78 -4.52
C ARG A 142 -9.52 -59.09 -3.56
N PHE A 143 -9.84 -57.88 -3.14
CA PHE A 143 -8.96 -57.02 -2.35
C PHE A 143 -9.47 -56.83 -0.90
N ILE A 144 -10.47 -57.59 -0.46
CA ILE A 144 -10.94 -57.57 0.92
C ILE A 144 -9.90 -58.25 1.81
N ASP A 145 -9.37 -57.48 2.76
CA ASP A 145 -8.32 -57.92 3.67
C ASP A 145 -8.46 -57.14 4.99
N ALA A 146 -9.15 -57.75 5.96
CA ALA A 146 -9.45 -57.11 7.25
C ALA A 146 -8.17 -56.81 8.06
N GLU A 147 -7.10 -57.59 7.88
CA GLU A 147 -5.82 -57.37 8.56
C GLU A 147 -5.09 -56.12 8.03
N LYS A 148 -5.29 -55.80 6.75
CA LYS A 148 -4.80 -54.56 6.12
C LYS A 148 -5.79 -53.38 6.24
N GLY A 149 -6.87 -53.53 7.00
CA GLY A 149 -7.86 -52.47 7.24
C GLY A 149 -8.90 -52.32 6.14
N VAL A 150 -9.04 -53.30 5.23
CA VAL A 150 -10.04 -53.32 4.15
C VAL A 150 -11.15 -54.31 4.51
N ALA A 151 -12.15 -53.83 5.26
CA ALA A 151 -13.18 -54.70 5.87
C ALA A 151 -14.24 -55.24 4.89
N ASP A 152 -14.52 -54.51 3.81
CA ASP A 152 -15.55 -54.87 2.84
C ASP A 152 -15.26 -54.27 1.44
N VAL A 153 -16.11 -54.63 0.46
CA VAL A 153 -16.05 -54.12 -0.93
C VAL A 153 -16.09 -52.59 -0.97
N LYS A 154 -16.89 -51.96 -0.09
CA LYS A 154 -17.05 -50.51 -0.06
C LYS A 154 -15.77 -49.82 0.41
N ALA A 155 -15.10 -50.37 1.42
CA ALA A 155 -13.80 -49.91 1.90
C ALA A 155 -12.71 -50.06 0.84
N ALA A 156 -12.70 -51.18 0.09
CA ALA A 156 -11.78 -51.38 -1.03
C ALA A 156 -11.97 -50.32 -2.14
N LEU A 157 -13.22 -50.09 -2.56
CA LEU A 157 -13.56 -49.08 -3.56
C LEU A 157 -13.33 -47.64 -3.06
N GLU A 158 -13.54 -47.37 -1.78
CA GLU A 158 -13.21 -46.07 -1.19
C GLU A 158 -11.69 -45.83 -1.17
N GLY A 159 -10.90 -46.83 -0.77
CA GLY A 159 -9.44 -46.78 -0.79
C GLY A 159 -8.90 -46.56 -2.21
N ALA A 160 -9.34 -47.36 -3.18
CA ALA A 160 -8.97 -47.20 -4.59
C ALA A 160 -9.37 -45.81 -5.15
N LYS A 161 -10.53 -45.27 -4.73
CA LYS A 161 -10.96 -43.91 -5.08
C LYS A 161 -9.97 -42.86 -4.54
N TYR A 162 -9.51 -42.97 -3.29
CA TYR A 162 -8.51 -42.03 -2.74
C TYR A 162 -7.18 -42.08 -3.49
N ILE A 163 -6.75 -43.25 -3.97
CA ILE A 163 -5.54 -43.39 -4.79
C ILE A 163 -5.67 -42.56 -6.07
N LEU A 164 -6.78 -42.73 -6.81
CA LEU A 164 -7.03 -41.96 -8.04
C LEU A 164 -7.22 -40.47 -7.75
N MET A 165 -7.94 -40.11 -6.68
CA MET A 165 -8.13 -38.71 -6.28
C MET A 165 -6.81 -37.99 -6.01
N GLU A 166 -5.86 -38.65 -5.32
CA GLU A 166 -4.55 -38.07 -5.04
C GLU A 166 -3.69 -37.99 -6.30
N ARG A 167 -3.71 -39.03 -7.13
CA ARG A 167 -3.01 -39.03 -8.43
C ARG A 167 -3.51 -37.89 -9.33
N PHE A 168 -4.83 -37.69 -9.41
CA PHE A 168 -5.44 -36.65 -10.24
C PHE A 168 -5.19 -35.26 -9.69
N ALA A 169 -5.21 -35.09 -8.37
CA ALA A 169 -5.03 -33.78 -7.73
C ALA A 169 -3.59 -33.24 -7.79
N GLU A 170 -2.63 -34.09 -8.16
CA GLU A 170 -1.20 -33.75 -8.25
C GLU A 170 -0.71 -33.61 -9.70
N ASP A 171 -1.60 -33.72 -10.69
CA ASP A 171 -1.25 -33.48 -12.10
C ASP A 171 -1.04 -31.98 -12.36
N ALA A 172 0.21 -31.60 -12.59
CA ALA A 172 0.60 -30.20 -12.78
C ALA A 172 -0.09 -29.53 -13.97
N SER A 173 -0.28 -30.28 -15.08
CA SER A 173 -0.95 -29.77 -16.28
C SER A 173 -2.43 -29.48 -16.04
N LEU A 174 -3.11 -30.36 -15.31
CA LEU A 174 -4.50 -30.17 -14.89
C LEU A 174 -4.64 -29.00 -13.92
N LEU A 175 -3.77 -28.90 -12.91
CA LEU A 175 -3.79 -27.79 -11.95
C LEU A 175 -3.69 -26.44 -12.66
N GLU A 176 -2.74 -26.31 -13.60
CA GLU A 176 -2.57 -25.10 -14.40
C GLU A 176 -3.80 -24.78 -15.26
N LYS A 177 -4.36 -25.79 -15.94
CA LYS A 177 -5.57 -25.63 -16.77
C LYS A 177 -6.77 -25.17 -15.93
N LEU A 178 -7.00 -25.82 -14.79
CA LEU A 178 -8.09 -25.48 -13.88
C LEU A 178 -7.89 -24.11 -13.23
N ARG A 179 -6.67 -23.79 -12.77
CA ARG A 179 -6.34 -22.48 -12.18
C ARG A 179 -6.59 -21.36 -13.18
N THR A 180 -6.14 -21.54 -14.43
CA THR A 180 -6.33 -20.56 -15.51
C THR A 180 -7.81 -20.35 -15.82
N TYR A 181 -8.57 -21.44 -15.94
CA TYR A 181 -10.01 -21.38 -16.17
C TYR A 181 -10.75 -20.66 -15.03
N LEU A 182 -10.49 -21.04 -13.77
CA LEU A 182 -11.11 -20.40 -12.61
C LEU A 182 -10.72 -18.93 -12.50
N LYS A 183 -9.46 -18.58 -12.76
CA LYS A 183 -9.04 -17.18 -12.76
C LYS A 183 -9.85 -16.33 -13.75
N GLN A 184 -10.21 -16.90 -14.91
CA GLN A 184 -10.96 -16.17 -15.95
C GLN A 184 -12.47 -16.13 -15.73
N GLU A 185 -13.05 -17.23 -15.25
CA GLU A 185 -14.50 -17.45 -15.26
C GLU A 185 -15.13 -17.46 -13.85
N ALA A 186 -14.35 -17.63 -12.79
CA ALA A 186 -14.89 -17.69 -11.45
C ALA A 186 -15.34 -16.31 -10.94
N ILE A 187 -16.40 -16.33 -10.15
CA ILE A 187 -16.95 -15.22 -9.40
C ILE A 187 -16.57 -15.41 -7.93
N LEU A 188 -16.01 -14.37 -7.31
CA LEU A 188 -15.85 -14.32 -5.87
C LEU A 188 -17.20 -13.95 -5.25
N SER A 189 -17.76 -14.88 -4.48
CA SER A 189 -19.00 -14.69 -3.73
C SER A 189 -18.71 -14.45 -2.26
N ALA A 190 -19.08 -13.27 -1.75
CA ALA A 190 -19.07 -12.94 -0.33
C ALA A 190 -20.48 -13.03 0.26
N ARG A 191 -20.62 -13.69 1.41
CA ARG A 191 -21.90 -13.84 2.13
C ARG A 191 -21.74 -13.62 3.62
N VAL A 192 -22.68 -12.91 4.25
CA VAL A 192 -22.72 -12.76 5.71
C VAL A 192 -22.99 -14.10 6.39
N ILE A 193 -22.32 -14.33 7.51
CA ILE A 193 -22.59 -15.48 8.37
C ILE A 193 -23.87 -15.18 9.16
N ALA A 194 -24.82 -16.11 9.12
CA ALA A 194 -26.11 -15.95 9.77
C ALA A 194 -25.96 -15.60 11.27
N GLY A 195 -26.62 -14.53 11.70
CA GLY A 195 -26.59 -14.04 13.08
C GLY A 195 -25.51 -12.99 13.36
N LYS A 196 -24.71 -12.58 12.36
CA LYS A 196 -23.66 -11.55 12.49
C LYS A 196 -23.98 -10.25 11.74
N GLU A 197 -25.23 -10.04 11.33
CA GLU A 197 -25.63 -8.91 10.50
C GLU A 197 -25.52 -7.56 11.21
N GLU A 198 -25.78 -7.52 12.52
CA GLU A 198 -25.63 -6.30 13.33
C GLU A 198 -24.17 -6.01 13.68
N GLU A 199 -23.43 -7.02 14.14
CA GLU A 199 -21.98 -6.93 14.42
C GLU A 199 -21.20 -6.50 13.16
N GLY A 200 -21.61 -7.05 12.01
CA GLY A 200 -21.00 -6.84 10.71
C GLY A 200 -21.42 -5.60 9.96
N ALA A 201 -22.12 -4.63 10.57
CA ALA A 201 -22.73 -3.49 9.86
C ALA A 201 -21.75 -2.73 8.94
N LYS A 202 -20.45 -2.68 9.29
CA LYS A 202 -19.39 -2.07 8.46
C LYS A 202 -19.11 -2.79 7.14
N PHE A 203 -19.48 -4.07 7.02
CA PHE A 203 -19.34 -4.90 5.82
C PHE A 203 -20.66 -5.09 5.08
N ARG A 204 -21.70 -4.30 5.38
CA ARG A 204 -23.04 -4.45 4.79
C ARG A 204 -23.04 -4.47 3.27
N ASP A 205 -22.15 -3.71 2.64
CA ASP A 205 -22.00 -3.66 1.18
C ASP A 205 -21.55 -5.01 0.59
N TYR A 206 -21.05 -5.94 1.43
CA TYR A 206 -20.54 -7.25 1.07
C TYR A 206 -21.36 -8.43 1.63
N PHE A 207 -22.52 -8.19 2.25
CA PHE A 207 -23.35 -9.25 2.83
C PHE A 207 -23.92 -10.20 1.77
N GLU A 208 -24.15 -9.70 0.56
CA GLU A 208 -24.56 -10.47 -0.60
C GLU A 208 -23.89 -9.86 -1.84
N HIS A 209 -22.60 -10.12 -2.00
CA HIS A 209 -21.80 -9.56 -3.09
C HIS A 209 -21.20 -10.66 -3.95
N ASP A 210 -21.32 -10.49 -5.27
CA ASP A 210 -20.78 -11.38 -6.29
C ASP A 210 -20.06 -10.53 -7.33
N GLU A 211 -18.79 -10.84 -7.60
CA GLU A 211 -18.00 -10.10 -8.58
C GLU A 211 -16.93 -10.99 -9.23
N PRO A 212 -16.62 -10.81 -10.54
CA PRO A 212 -15.62 -11.63 -11.21
C PRO A 212 -14.24 -11.56 -10.54
N LEU A 213 -13.62 -12.72 -10.34
CA LEU A 213 -12.32 -12.84 -9.67
C LEU A 213 -11.22 -12.04 -10.40
N LYS A 214 -11.16 -12.14 -11.73
CA LYS A 214 -10.12 -11.48 -12.56
C LYS A 214 -10.07 -9.96 -12.48
N SER A 215 -11.18 -9.31 -12.11
CA SER A 215 -11.31 -7.86 -12.12
C SER A 215 -11.64 -7.29 -10.74
N MET A 216 -11.48 -8.08 -9.68
CA MET A 216 -11.76 -7.67 -8.31
C MET A 216 -10.79 -6.55 -7.87
N PRO A 217 -11.28 -5.35 -7.51
CA PRO A 217 -10.40 -4.28 -7.04
C PRO A 217 -9.78 -4.59 -5.67
N SER A 218 -8.55 -4.09 -5.45
CA SER A 218 -7.81 -4.30 -4.20
C SER A 218 -8.61 -3.98 -2.94
N HIS A 219 -9.20 -2.77 -2.85
CA HIS A 219 -9.92 -2.34 -1.66
C HIS A 219 -11.13 -3.23 -1.32
N ARG A 220 -11.84 -3.78 -2.32
CA ARG A 220 -12.96 -4.71 -2.10
C ARG A 220 -12.47 -6.07 -1.66
N ALA A 221 -11.41 -6.58 -2.29
CA ALA A 221 -10.78 -7.84 -1.89
C ALA A 221 -10.32 -7.79 -0.42
N LEU A 222 -9.59 -6.74 -0.02
CA LEU A 222 -9.13 -6.54 1.36
C LEU A 222 -10.30 -6.42 2.34
N ALA A 223 -11.37 -5.69 1.99
CA ALA A 223 -12.55 -5.59 2.83
C ALA A 223 -13.25 -6.95 3.04
N ILE A 224 -13.37 -7.76 1.99
CA ILE A 224 -13.92 -9.13 2.07
C ILE A 224 -13.02 -10.02 2.93
N PHE A 225 -11.71 -10.00 2.73
CA PHE A 225 -10.77 -10.79 3.53
C PHE A 225 -10.77 -10.38 5.00
N ARG A 226 -10.88 -9.08 5.30
CA ARG A 226 -11.03 -8.58 6.66
C ARG A 226 -12.32 -9.09 7.29
N GLY A 227 -13.45 -8.97 6.59
CA GLY A 227 -14.73 -9.49 7.08
C GLY A 227 -14.71 -11.01 7.31
N ARG A 228 -13.98 -11.75 6.47
CA ARG A 228 -13.74 -13.19 6.65
C ARG A 228 -12.87 -13.49 7.87
N ASN A 229 -11.77 -12.75 8.07
CA ASN A 229 -10.87 -12.95 9.21
C ASN A 229 -11.52 -12.58 10.55
N GLU A 230 -12.38 -11.56 10.57
CA GLU A 230 -13.22 -11.22 11.73
C GLU A 230 -14.39 -12.21 11.91
N GLY A 231 -14.52 -13.20 11.02
CA GLY A 231 -15.54 -14.24 11.08
C GLY A 231 -16.96 -13.74 10.85
N ILE A 232 -17.14 -12.62 10.15
CA ILE A 232 -18.43 -12.00 9.81
C ILE A 232 -18.88 -12.41 8.41
N LEU A 233 -17.95 -12.51 7.46
CA LEU A 233 -18.20 -12.94 6.10
C LEU A 233 -17.65 -14.34 5.83
N SER A 234 -18.24 -15.00 4.85
CA SER A 234 -17.67 -16.16 4.15
C SER A 234 -17.35 -15.75 2.71
N SER A 235 -16.33 -16.35 2.12
CA SER A 235 -15.94 -16.13 0.73
C SER A 235 -15.77 -17.47 0.02
N ALA A 236 -16.31 -17.62 -1.18
CA ALA A 236 -16.16 -18.81 -2.02
C ALA A 236 -15.99 -18.41 -3.49
N LEU A 237 -15.36 -19.28 -4.28
CA LEU A 237 -15.29 -19.14 -5.74
C LEU A 237 -16.40 -19.97 -6.40
N LYS A 238 -17.21 -19.35 -7.27
CA LYS A 238 -18.28 -20.03 -7.99
C LYS A 238 -18.11 -19.89 -9.49
N VAL A 239 -18.55 -20.91 -10.24
CA VAL A 239 -18.54 -20.90 -11.70
C VAL A 239 -19.94 -21.24 -12.21
N GLY A 240 -20.61 -20.25 -12.82
CA GLY A 240 -21.98 -20.39 -13.29
C GLY A 240 -22.98 -20.70 -12.16
N ASP A 241 -24.18 -21.15 -12.56
CA ASP A 241 -25.20 -21.59 -11.61
C ASP A 241 -24.97 -23.06 -11.23
N GLU A 242 -24.60 -23.32 -9.97
CA GLU A 242 -24.47 -24.68 -9.43
C GLU A 242 -25.85 -25.32 -9.18
N LEU A 243 -26.53 -25.72 -10.25
CA LEU A 243 -27.81 -26.40 -10.16
C LEU A 243 -27.63 -27.84 -9.62
N PRO A 244 -28.54 -28.33 -8.76
CA PRO A 244 -28.50 -29.71 -8.30
C PRO A 244 -28.55 -30.69 -9.49
N GLY A 245 -27.53 -31.53 -9.61
CA GLY A 245 -27.46 -32.57 -10.66
C GLY A 245 -26.74 -32.15 -11.95
N THR A 246 -26.29 -30.91 -12.08
CA THR A 246 -25.40 -30.51 -13.19
C THR A 246 -23.94 -30.81 -12.88
N MET A 247 -23.20 -31.29 -13.87
CA MET A 247 -21.75 -31.51 -13.76
C MET A 247 -21.03 -30.16 -13.72
N HIS A 248 -20.14 -29.97 -12.75
CA HIS A 248 -19.35 -28.74 -12.67
C HIS A 248 -18.37 -28.68 -13.87
N PRO A 249 -18.11 -27.52 -14.50
CA PRO A 249 -17.21 -27.44 -15.66
C PRO A 249 -15.81 -28.03 -15.41
N CYS A 250 -15.25 -27.81 -14.21
CA CYS A 250 -13.98 -28.41 -13.81
C CYS A 250 -14.03 -29.95 -13.69
N GLU A 251 -15.17 -30.55 -13.33
CA GLU A 251 -15.33 -32.01 -13.36
C GLU A 251 -15.21 -32.52 -14.80
N GLY A 252 -15.80 -31.82 -15.77
CA GLY A 252 -15.63 -32.12 -17.19
C GLY A 252 -14.18 -32.02 -17.67
N MET A 253 -13.43 -31.01 -17.20
CA MET A 253 -12.00 -30.86 -17.53
C MET A 253 -11.14 -31.97 -16.93
N ILE A 254 -11.42 -32.40 -15.69
CA ILE A 254 -10.75 -33.53 -15.05
C ILE A 254 -11.03 -34.82 -15.84
N GLY A 255 -12.30 -35.05 -16.19
CA GLY A 255 -12.69 -36.21 -17.01
C GLY A 255 -11.98 -36.22 -18.37
N GLN A 256 -11.92 -35.07 -19.05
CA GLN A 256 -11.19 -34.93 -20.31
C GLN A 256 -9.70 -35.22 -20.18
N GLN A 257 -9.05 -34.71 -19.13
CA GLN A 257 -7.60 -34.90 -18.89
C GLN A 257 -7.23 -36.38 -18.76
N PHE A 258 -8.08 -37.15 -18.08
CA PHE A 258 -7.83 -38.57 -17.81
C PHE A 258 -8.63 -39.53 -18.71
N GLY A 259 -9.27 -39.03 -19.77
CA GLY A 259 -10.04 -39.85 -20.72
C GLY A 259 -11.29 -40.53 -20.13
N ILE A 260 -11.81 -40.03 -19.00
CA ILE A 260 -13.00 -40.56 -18.33
C ILE A 260 -14.25 -39.97 -19.00
N GLN A 261 -15.04 -40.85 -19.61
CA GLN A 261 -16.30 -40.51 -20.26
C GLN A 261 -17.38 -41.47 -19.79
N ASN A 262 -18.59 -40.96 -19.54
CA ASN A 262 -19.71 -41.81 -19.19
C ASN A 262 -20.39 -42.36 -20.45
N GLN A 263 -20.06 -43.61 -20.79
CA GLN A 263 -20.63 -44.38 -21.90
C GLN A 263 -21.54 -45.50 -21.39
N ASN A 264 -21.97 -45.42 -20.13
CA ASN A 264 -22.74 -46.45 -19.41
C ASN A 264 -22.02 -47.81 -19.27
N ARG A 265 -20.69 -47.83 -19.23
CA ARG A 265 -19.90 -49.03 -18.90
C ARG A 265 -19.94 -49.28 -17.38
N PRO A 266 -19.69 -50.52 -16.91
CA PRO A 266 -19.81 -50.87 -15.49
C PRO A 266 -19.03 -49.96 -14.52
N ALA A 267 -17.80 -49.55 -14.84
CA ALA A 267 -17.01 -48.68 -13.97
C ALA A 267 -17.29 -47.17 -14.14
N ASP A 268 -17.99 -46.74 -15.20
CA ASP A 268 -18.12 -45.32 -15.55
C ASP A 268 -18.78 -44.50 -14.43
N LYS A 269 -19.76 -45.08 -13.73
CA LYS A 269 -20.42 -44.41 -12.60
C LYS A 269 -19.48 -44.20 -11.42
N TRP A 270 -18.64 -45.19 -11.12
CA TRP A 270 -17.64 -45.10 -10.06
C TRP A 270 -16.53 -44.11 -10.43
N LEU A 271 -16.03 -44.16 -11.67
CA LEU A 271 -15.05 -43.20 -12.19
C LEU A 271 -15.61 -41.77 -12.20
N GLY A 272 -16.87 -41.57 -12.58
CA GLY A 272 -17.55 -40.28 -12.45
C GLY A 272 -17.64 -39.79 -11.00
N GLU A 273 -17.84 -40.70 -10.04
CA GLU A 273 -17.76 -40.36 -8.61
C GLU A 273 -16.35 -39.96 -8.20
N VAL A 274 -15.31 -40.67 -8.66
CA VAL A 274 -13.91 -40.33 -8.42
C VAL A 274 -13.60 -38.92 -8.94
N VAL A 275 -14.00 -38.58 -10.16
CA VAL A 275 -13.83 -37.23 -10.74
C VAL A 275 -14.49 -36.17 -9.86
N ARG A 276 -15.77 -36.37 -9.50
CA ARG A 276 -16.51 -35.43 -8.65
C ARG A 276 -15.88 -35.24 -7.28
N TRP A 277 -15.41 -36.32 -6.66
CA TRP A 277 -14.73 -36.25 -5.35
C TRP A 277 -13.35 -35.60 -5.47
N THR A 278 -12.61 -35.85 -6.54
CA THR A 278 -11.33 -35.19 -6.81
C THR A 278 -11.53 -33.67 -6.87
N TRP A 279 -12.57 -33.21 -7.58
CA TRP A 279 -12.93 -31.80 -7.61
C TRP A 279 -13.29 -31.27 -6.22
N LYS A 280 -14.33 -31.82 -5.59
CA LYS A 280 -14.93 -31.24 -4.37
C LYS A 280 -14.05 -31.36 -3.12
N VAL A 281 -13.24 -32.42 -3.01
CA VAL A 281 -12.48 -32.73 -1.78
C VAL A 281 -11.02 -32.29 -1.87
N LYS A 282 -10.43 -32.26 -3.06
CA LYS A 282 -9.00 -31.95 -3.25
C LYS A 282 -8.79 -30.67 -4.06
N LEU A 283 -9.19 -30.67 -5.33
CA LEU A 283 -8.82 -29.63 -6.29
C LEU A 283 -9.48 -28.28 -6.00
N TYR A 284 -10.76 -28.24 -5.65
CA TYR A 284 -11.47 -26.98 -5.36
C TYR A 284 -10.78 -26.22 -4.22
N THR A 285 -10.58 -26.84 -3.06
CA THR A 285 -9.97 -26.18 -1.89
C THR A 285 -8.53 -25.76 -2.16
N HIS A 286 -7.77 -26.57 -2.91
CA HIS A 286 -6.41 -26.22 -3.31
C HIS A 286 -6.42 -24.97 -4.20
N LEU A 287 -7.20 -24.98 -5.28
CA LEU A 287 -7.26 -23.87 -6.24
C LEU A 287 -7.91 -22.61 -5.65
N GLU A 288 -8.88 -22.75 -4.75
CA GLU A 288 -9.45 -21.64 -3.99
C GLU A 288 -8.38 -21.00 -3.10
N THR A 289 -7.56 -21.80 -2.42
CA THR A 289 -6.47 -21.28 -1.58
C THR A 289 -5.44 -20.54 -2.43
N ASP A 290 -5.04 -21.10 -3.56
CA ASP A 290 -4.10 -20.48 -4.50
C ASP A 290 -4.62 -19.15 -5.02
N LEU A 291 -5.84 -19.13 -5.56
CA LEU A 291 -6.42 -17.96 -6.24
C LEU A 291 -6.79 -16.84 -5.25
N LEU A 292 -7.29 -17.19 -4.06
CA LEU A 292 -7.53 -16.19 -3.02
C LEU A 292 -6.22 -15.67 -2.43
N GLY A 293 -5.19 -16.52 -2.32
CA GLY A 293 -3.83 -16.10 -1.96
C GLY A 293 -3.25 -15.12 -2.96
N GLU A 294 -3.34 -15.44 -4.25
CA GLU A 294 -2.90 -14.57 -5.36
C GLU A 294 -3.66 -13.23 -5.36
N LEU A 295 -4.99 -13.27 -5.23
CA LEU A 295 -5.82 -12.06 -5.14
C LEU A 295 -5.41 -11.21 -3.94
N ARG A 296 -5.19 -11.82 -2.77
CA ARG A 296 -4.76 -11.11 -1.57
C ARG A 296 -3.38 -10.49 -1.76
N ASP A 297 -2.42 -11.24 -2.29
CA ASP A 297 -1.06 -10.73 -2.53
C ASP A 297 -1.05 -9.55 -3.50
N GLY A 298 -1.84 -9.61 -4.59
CA GLY A 298 -2.01 -8.50 -5.51
C GLY A 298 -2.68 -7.29 -4.85
N ALA A 299 -3.77 -7.52 -4.10
CA ALA A 299 -4.49 -6.46 -3.41
C ALA A 299 -3.65 -5.77 -2.34
N GLU A 300 -2.90 -6.53 -1.54
CA GLU A 300 -1.95 -6.00 -0.55
C GLU A 300 -0.86 -5.16 -1.22
N THR A 301 -0.29 -5.63 -2.33
CA THR A 301 0.77 -4.92 -3.06
C THR A 301 0.25 -3.57 -3.59
N GLU A 302 -0.94 -3.55 -4.20
CA GLU A 302 -1.57 -2.31 -4.66
C GLU A 302 -1.84 -1.34 -3.50
N ALA A 303 -2.35 -1.84 -2.36
CA ALA A 303 -2.61 -1.02 -1.18
C ALA A 303 -1.31 -0.46 -0.57
N ILE A 304 -0.26 -1.28 -0.45
CA ILE A 304 1.06 -0.86 0.05
C ILE A 304 1.66 0.20 -0.87
N ASN A 305 1.51 0.07 -2.18
CA ASN A 305 1.95 1.11 -3.11
C ASN A 305 1.22 2.43 -2.85
N VAL A 306 -0.10 2.40 -2.62
CA VAL A 306 -0.86 3.61 -2.23
C VAL A 306 -0.31 4.22 -0.93
N PHE A 307 -0.06 3.38 0.09
CA PHE A 307 0.51 3.82 1.37
C PHE A 307 1.91 4.43 1.21
N ALA A 308 2.76 3.82 0.38
CA ALA A 308 4.10 4.29 0.08
C ALA A 308 4.08 5.70 -0.53
N HIS A 309 3.22 5.94 -1.51
CA HIS A 309 3.11 7.28 -2.10
C HIS A 309 2.53 8.31 -1.11
N ASN A 310 1.54 7.92 -0.29
CA ASN A 310 1.01 8.84 0.71
C ASN A 310 2.05 9.22 1.77
N LEU A 311 2.88 8.25 2.18
CA LEU A 311 4.01 8.52 3.07
C LEU A 311 5.03 9.44 2.39
N HIS A 312 5.34 9.20 1.12
CA HIS A 312 6.24 10.04 0.33
C HIS A 312 5.77 11.50 0.32
N ASP A 313 4.49 11.73 0.00
CA ASP A 313 3.89 13.07 0.00
C ASP A 313 3.97 13.74 1.38
N LEU A 314 3.71 12.97 2.45
CA LEU A 314 3.77 13.47 3.83
C LEU A 314 5.21 13.84 4.25
N LEU A 315 6.19 13.04 3.87
CA LEU A 315 7.61 13.28 4.17
C LEU A 315 8.19 14.45 3.38
N LEU A 316 7.71 14.66 2.15
CA LEU A 316 8.11 15.79 1.30
C LEU A 316 7.19 17.01 1.41
N ALA A 317 6.32 17.04 2.42
CA ALA A 317 5.54 18.22 2.73
C ALA A 317 6.46 19.42 3.02
N ALA A 318 5.99 20.62 2.64
CA ALA A 318 6.76 21.84 2.80
C ALA A 318 7.12 22.10 4.28
N PRO A 319 8.41 22.26 4.63
CA PRO A 319 8.79 22.68 5.97
C PRO A 319 8.45 24.16 6.20
N ALA A 320 7.87 24.51 7.36
CA ALA A 320 7.67 25.91 7.72
C ALA A 320 8.98 26.62 8.11
N GLY A 321 10.04 25.84 8.36
CA GLY A 321 11.39 26.31 8.60
C GLY A 321 11.70 26.61 10.08
N PRO A 322 12.88 27.19 10.34
CA PRO A 322 13.41 27.39 11.69
C PRO A 322 12.73 28.60 12.37
N ARG A 323 11.46 28.43 12.77
CA ARG A 323 10.62 29.45 13.40
C ARG A 323 10.08 28.95 14.73
N ALA A 324 10.04 29.81 15.75
CA ALA A 324 9.53 29.43 17.06
C ALA A 324 8.05 29.03 16.95
N THR A 325 7.71 27.85 17.48
CA THR A 325 6.42 27.20 17.23
C THR A 325 5.76 26.75 18.53
N LEU A 326 4.47 27.08 18.68
CA LEU A 326 3.58 26.56 19.71
C LEU A 326 2.84 25.34 19.15
N GLY A 327 3.11 24.15 19.68
CA GLY A 327 2.37 22.93 19.39
C GLY A 327 1.16 22.77 20.31
N LEU A 328 0.01 22.52 19.73
CA LEU A 328 -1.25 22.23 20.40
C LEU A 328 -1.69 20.82 19.99
N ASP A 329 -1.69 19.90 20.96
CA ASP A 329 -2.29 18.56 20.83
C ASP A 329 -3.72 18.60 21.42
N PRO A 330 -4.76 18.66 20.57
CA PRO A 330 -6.12 18.88 21.02
C PRO A 330 -6.65 17.77 21.95
N GLY A 331 -7.63 18.13 22.76
CA GLY A 331 -8.31 17.17 23.62
C GLY A 331 -9.46 17.80 24.39
N LEU A 332 -10.49 16.99 24.64
CA LEU A 332 -11.67 17.38 25.43
C LEU A 332 -11.40 17.14 26.93
N ARG A 333 -11.77 15.95 27.42
CA ARG A 333 -11.70 15.57 28.84
C ARG A 333 -10.29 15.66 29.42
N THR A 334 -9.27 15.28 28.64
CA THR A 334 -7.87 15.28 29.09
C THR A 334 -7.18 16.63 28.93
N GLY A 335 -7.88 17.63 28.37
CA GLY A 335 -7.32 18.93 28.03
C GLY A 335 -6.50 18.93 26.74
N CYS A 336 -6.18 20.13 26.28
CA CYS A 336 -5.26 20.39 25.17
C CYS A 336 -3.85 20.54 25.73
N LYS A 337 -2.89 19.82 25.16
CA LYS A 337 -1.50 19.80 25.62
C LYS A 337 -0.73 20.80 24.77
N VAL A 338 0.14 21.54 25.42
CA VAL A 338 0.84 22.69 24.86
C VAL A 338 2.33 22.45 24.99
N ALA A 339 3.06 22.66 23.91
CA ALA A 339 4.52 22.67 23.91
C ALA A 339 5.02 23.88 23.12
N VAL A 340 6.06 24.56 23.62
CA VAL A 340 6.72 25.64 22.89
C VAL A 340 8.12 25.19 22.50
N VAL A 341 8.43 25.23 21.20
CA VAL A 341 9.77 24.95 20.70
C VAL A 341 10.38 26.21 20.07
N ASP A 342 11.69 26.41 20.25
CA ASP A 342 12.41 27.49 19.55
C ASP A 342 12.62 27.16 18.07
N SER A 343 13.28 28.06 17.33
CA SER A 343 13.62 27.89 15.91
C SER A 343 14.51 26.67 15.60
N THR A 344 15.17 26.09 16.61
CA THR A 344 15.99 24.88 16.47
C THR A 344 15.21 23.61 16.81
N GLY A 345 13.96 23.73 17.26
CA GLY A 345 13.13 22.64 17.73
C GLY A 345 13.40 22.22 19.17
N LYS A 346 14.19 22.98 19.93
CA LYS A 346 14.41 22.73 21.36
C LYS A 346 13.16 23.11 22.14
N LEU A 347 12.72 22.22 23.03
CA LEU A 347 11.60 22.47 23.94
C LEU A 347 11.97 23.57 24.94
N LEU A 348 11.14 24.60 25.04
CA LEU A 348 11.31 25.75 25.93
C LEU A 348 10.35 25.74 27.12
N ASP A 349 9.10 25.34 26.88
CA ASP A 349 8.03 25.38 27.89
C ASP A 349 6.90 24.41 27.49
N HIS A 350 6.06 24.03 28.44
CA HIS A 350 4.91 23.18 28.20
C HIS A 350 3.79 23.43 29.21
N ALA A 351 2.55 23.09 28.83
CA ALA A 351 1.40 23.20 29.72
C ALA A 351 0.30 22.20 29.32
N THR A 352 -0.66 22.00 30.22
CA THR A 352 -1.96 21.38 29.89
C THR A 352 -3.05 22.37 30.21
N VAL A 353 -3.86 22.71 29.20
CA VAL A 353 -4.95 23.69 29.30
C VAL A 353 -6.28 23.00 29.03
N TYR A 354 -7.36 23.56 29.57
CA TYR A 354 -8.69 22.93 29.52
C TYR A 354 -9.75 23.87 28.92
N PRO A 355 -9.56 24.36 27.69
CA PRO A 355 -10.46 25.32 27.06
C PRO A 355 -11.86 24.74 26.79
N HIS A 356 -11.94 23.43 26.57
CA HIS A 356 -13.13 22.74 26.05
C HIS A 356 -13.92 22.00 27.12
N VAL A 357 -15.00 21.34 26.72
CA VAL A 357 -15.79 20.47 27.60
C VAL A 357 -14.91 19.36 28.20
N PRO A 358 -15.10 19.01 29.49
CA PRO A 358 -16.14 19.47 30.41
C PRO A 358 -15.77 20.73 31.21
N HIS A 359 -14.55 21.25 31.10
CA HIS A 359 -14.04 22.30 31.99
C HIS A 359 -14.32 23.73 31.52
N ASN A 360 -14.41 23.95 30.20
CA ASN A 360 -14.78 25.22 29.56
C ASN A 360 -13.96 26.44 30.02
N LYS A 361 -12.65 26.29 30.25
CA LYS A 361 -11.76 27.38 30.71
C LYS A 361 -11.15 28.17 29.55
N TRP A 362 -12.01 28.73 28.70
CA TRP A 362 -11.62 29.38 27.45
C TRP A 362 -10.70 30.60 27.64
N ASP A 363 -11.16 31.63 28.36
CA ASP A 363 -10.39 32.87 28.55
C ASP A 363 -9.10 32.66 29.34
N GLN A 364 -9.13 31.76 30.35
CA GLN A 364 -7.92 31.37 31.09
C GLN A 364 -6.89 30.75 30.16
N THR A 365 -7.33 29.89 29.23
CA THR A 365 -6.45 29.26 28.26
C THR A 365 -5.85 30.31 27.31
N LEU A 366 -6.65 31.24 26.79
CA LEU A 366 -6.15 32.33 25.94
C LEU A 366 -5.07 33.17 26.64
N ALA A 367 -5.24 33.48 27.93
CA ALA A 367 -4.25 34.22 28.69
C ALA A 367 -2.93 33.45 28.85
N ILE A 368 -3.01 32.13 29.12
CA ILE A 368 -1.83 31.26 29.23
C ILE A 368 -1.09 31.17 27.89
N LEU A 369 -1.81 30.93 26.79
CA LEU A 369 -1.22 30.83 25.46
C LEU A 369 -0.58 32.17 25.04
N ALA A 370 -1.23 33.30 25.30
CA ALA A 370 -0.68 34.61 25.02
C ALA A 370 0.62 34.89 25.79
N ALA A 371 0.68 34.49 27.06
CA ALA A 371 1.88 34.63 27.87
C ALA A 371 3.04 33.79 27.34
N LEU A 372 2.78 32.54 26.95
CA LEU A 372 3.77 31.65 26.33
C LEU A 372 4.27 32.20 24.99
N CYS A 373 3.36 32.63 24.11
CA CYS A 373 3.71 33.20 22.81
C CYS A 373 4.57 34.47 22.96
N ALA A 374 4.21 35.37 23.88
CA ALA A 374 4.98 36.58 24.15
C ALA A 374 6.37 36.27 24.73
N LYS A 375 6.44 35.37 25.72
CA LYS A 375 7.68 35.00 26.41
C LYS A 375 8.71 34.39 25.46
N HIS A 376 8.25 33.62 24.48
CA HIS A 376 9.12 32.84 23.59
C HIS A 376 9.16 33.34 22.15
N SER A 377 8.54 34.49 21.87
CA SER A 377 8.46 35.08 20.51
C SER A 377 7.96 34.07 19.48
N VAL A 378 6.82 33.44 19.77
CA VAL A 378 6.23 32.41 18.90
C VAL A 378 5.75 33.04 17.60
N ASP A 379 6.15 32.44 16.48
CA ASP A 379 5.77 32.84 15.13
C ASP A 379 4.65 31.96 14.56
N LEU A 380 4.65 30.67 14.93
CA LEU A 380 3.77 29.63 14.37
C LEU A 380 2.97 28.93 15.46
N ILE A 381 1.73 28.56 15.16
CA ILE A 381 0.89 27.72 16.02
C ILE A 381 0.54 26.45 15.23
N ALA A 382 1.14 25.32 15.61
CA ALA A 382 0.85 24.01 15.05
C ALA A 382 -0.28 23.34 15.83
N ILE A 383 -1.34 22.91 15.14
CA ILE A 383 -2.52 22.31 15.77
C ILE A 383 -2.69 20.90 15.20
N GLY A 384 -2.71 19.88 16.05
CA GLY A 384 -3.01 18.50 15.65
C GLY A 384 -4.42 18.37 15.06
N ASN A 385 -4.60 17.54 14.03
CA ASN A 385 -5.88 17.35 13.35
C ASN A 385 -6.81 16.29 13.99
N GLY A 386 -6.57 15.86 15.22
CA GLY A 386 -7.39 14.85 15.91
C GLY A 386 -8.66 15.35 16.57
N THR A 387 -8.98 14.72 17.70
CA THR A 387 -10.22 15.01 18.45
C THR A 387 -10.15 16.40 19.08
N ALA A 388 -11.17 17.23 18.88
CA ALA A 388 -11.26 18.62 19.32
C ALA A 388 -10.33 19.62 18.59
N SER A 389 -9.85 19.24 17.40
CA SER A 389 -8.96 20.06 16.58
C SER A 389 -9.63 21.37 16.12
N ARG A 390 -10.92 21.34 15.74
CA ARG A 390 -11.65 22.56 15.34
C ARG A 390 -11.81 23.56 16.47
N GLU A 391 -12.21 23.10 17.66
CA GLU A 391 -12.39 23.97 18.82
C GLU A 391 -11.05 24.60 19.22
N THR A 392 -9.97 23.86 19.04
CA THR A 392 -8.59 24.33 19.26
C THR A 392 -8.14 25.29 18.15
N ASP A 393 -8.54 25.07 16.90
CA ASP A 393 -8.29 26.00 15.79
C ASP A 393 -9.02 27.34 15.99
N LYS A 394 -10.27 27.29 16.44
CA LYS A 394 -11.04 28.48 16.84
C LYS A 394 -10.37 29.23 17.99
N LEU A 395 -9.87 28.51 18.99
CA LEU A 395 -9.10 29.08 20.10
C LEU A 395 -7.84 29.80 19.60
N ALA A 396 -7.09 29.17 18.69
CA ALA A 396 -5.90 29.77 18.09
C ALA A 396 -6.24 30.99 17.21
N ALA A 397 -7.33 30.93 16.44
CA ALA A 397 -7.81 32.07 15.65
C ALA A 397 -8.18 33.26 16.54
N GLU A 398 -8.86 33.02 17.66
CA GLU A 398 -9.20 34.06 18.63
C GLU A 398 -7.96 34.64 19.31
N LEU A 399 -6.97 33.81 19.64
CA LEU A 399 -5.67 34.25 20.17
C LEU A 399 -4.96 35.20 19.20
N ILE A 400 -4.88 34.83 17.91
CA ILE A 400 -4.27 35.66 16.86
C ILE A 400 -5.01 36.99 16.73
N LYS A 401 -6.35 36.96 16.73
CA LYS A 401 -7.19 38.16 16.62
C LYS A 401 -7.05 39.09 17.83
N LYS A 402 -6.93 38.55 19.04
CA LYS A 402 -6.74 39.32 20.28
C LYS A 402 -5.34 39.95 20.36
N TYR A 403 -4.31 39.32 19.78
CA TYR A 403 -2.91 39.76 19.86
C TYR A 403 -2.24 39.91 18.47
N PRO A 404 -2.75 40.81 17.59
CA PRO A 404 -2.27 40.93 16.21
C PRO A 404 -0.80 41.40 16.11
N ALA A 405 -0.29 42.07 17.14
CA ALA A 405 1.09 42.55 17.19
C ALA A 405 2.14 41.42 17.16
N MET A 406 1.77 40.20 17.59
CA MET A 406 2.67 39.03 17.60
C MET A 406 2.80 38.37 16.22
N LYS A 407 1.96 38.72 15.23
CA LYS A 407 2.01 38.19 13.85
C LYS A 407 2.05 36.66 13.75
N MET A 408 1.42 35.98 14.71
CA MET A 408 1.35 34.51 14.76
C MET A 408 0.53 33.97 13.59
N THR A 409 0.95 32.83 13.06
CA THR A 409 0.23 32.11 11.99
C THR A 409 -0.18 30.72 12.49
N LYS A 410 -1.47 30.39 12.44
CA LYS A 410 -1.96 29.04 12.79
C LYS A 410 -1.91 28.10 11.59
N VAL A 411 -1.59 26.84 11.83
CA VAL A 411 -1.45 25.80 10.81
C VAL A 411 -1.94 24.48 11.37
N MET A 412 -2.81 23.80 10.63
CA MET A 412 -3.21 22.42 10.93
C MET A 412 -2.12 21.45 10.51
N VAL A 413 -1.84 20.48 11.37
CA VAL A 413 -0.79 19.48 11.18
C VAL A 413 -1.37 18.10 11.46
N SER A 414 -1.01 17.12 10.63
CA SER A 414 -1.38 15.73 10.88
C SER A 414 -0.82 15.27 12.23
N GLU A 415 -1.63 14.64 13.08
CA GLU A 415 -1.18 14.00 14.31
C GLU A 415 -0.81 12.52 14.13
N ALA A 416 -0.86 12.02 12.88
CA ALA A 416 -0.58 10.61 12.58
C ALA A 416 0.77 10.18 13.16
N GLY A 417 0.77 9.12 13.98
CA GLY A 417 1.97 8.61 14.65
C GLY A 417 2.45 9.42 15.86
N ALA A 418 1.89 10.58 16.19
CA ALA A 418 2.33 11.39 17.35
C ALA A 418 2.17 10.64 18.68
N SER A 419 1.07 9.89 18.83
CA SER A 419 0.83 9.01 19.99
C SER A 419 1.77 7.81 20.04
N VAL A 420 2.22 7.31 18.89
CA VAL A 420 3.20 6.21 18.81
C VAL A 420 4.59 6.73 19.19
N TYR A 421 4.96 7.90 18.69
CA TYR A 421 6.17 8.59 19.08
C TYR A 421 6.20 8.85 20.58
N SER A 422 5.14 9.43 21.16
CA SER A 422 5.15 9.83 22.57
C SER A 422 5.36 8.66 23.55
N ALA A 423 4.83 7.49 23.20
CA ALA A 423 5.01 6.24 23.94
C ALA A 423 6.30 5.48 23.61
N SER A 424 7.11 5.96 22.66
CA SER A 424 8.33 5.27 22.23
C SER A 424 9.49 5.40 23.24
N GLU A 425 10.42 4.45 23.16
CA GLU A 425 11.68 4.55 23.90
C GLU A 425 12.51 5.76 23.48
N LEU A 426 12.45 6.15 22.19
CA LEU A 426 13.16 7.32 21.68
C LEU A 426 12.65 8.61 22.34
N ALA A 427 11.34 8.83 22.36
CA ALA A 427 10.76 10.00 23.02
C ALA A 427 11.02 9.99 24.53
N SER A 428 11.06 8.80 25.15
CA SER A 428 11.41 8.65 26.56
C SER A 428 12.87 9.02 26.84
N LYS A 429 13.79 8.82 25.89
CA LYS A 429 15.19 9.26 25.98
C LYS A 429 15.35 10.75 25.68
N GLU A 430 14.61 11.28 24.70
CA GLU A 430 14.63 12.72 24.37
C GLU A 430 14.03 13.55 25.52
N PHE A 431 12.99 13.03 26.19
CA PHE A 431 12.24 13.74 27.22
C PHE A 431 11.89 12.86 28.44
N PRO A 432 12.88 12.47 29.27
CA PRO A 432 12.67 11.57 30.41
C PRO A 432 11.69 12.13 31.44
N ASP A 433 11.76 13.44 31.69
CA ASP A 433 11.01 14.13 32.75
C ASP A 433 9.63 14.64 32.29
N LEU A 434 9.29 14.51 31.00
CA LEU A 434 7.98 14.89 30.49
C LEU A 434 7.00 13.73 30.49
N ASP A 435 5.77 14.04 30.90
CA ASP A 435 4.63 13.14 30.76
C ASP A 435 4.40 12.76 29.29
N VAL A 436 3.96 11.51 29.07
CA VAL A 436 3.71 10.94 27.75
C VAL A 436 2.76 11.81 26.92
N SER A 437 1.76 12.43 27.55
CA SER A 437 0.78 13.27 26.83
C SER A 437 1.38 14.55 26.25
N ILE A 438 2.39 15.15 26.91
CA ILE A 438 3.03 16.39 26.42
C ILE A 438 3.96 16.10 25.24
N ARG A 439 4.62 14.94 25.22
CA ARG A 439 5.54 14.55 24.14
C ARG A 439 4.86 14.57 22.76
N GLY A 440 3.56 14.27 22.70
CA GLY A 440 2.76 14.40 21.48
C GLY A 440 2.71 15.85 20.95
N ALA A 441 2.47 16.83 21.83
CA ALA A 441 2.46 18.25 21.48
C ALA A 441 3.83 18.75 20.99
N VAL A 442 4.93 18.23 21.57
CA VAL A 442 6.29 18.51 21.08
C VAL A 442 6.47 18.02 19.64
N SER A 443 5.99 16.80 19.34
CA SER A 443 6.06 16.23 18.00
C SER A 443 5.25 17.05 16.99
N ILE A 444 4.04 17.50 17.35
CA ILE A 444 3.20 18.36 16.51
C ILE A 444 3.93 19.68 16.16
N ALA A 445 4.57 20.32 17.16
CA ALA A 445 5.31 21.56 16.94
C ALA A 445 6.49 21.36 15.97
N ARG A 446 7.32 20.33 16.21
CA ARG A 446 8.51 20.03 15.40
C ARG A 446 8.15 19.60 13.98
N ARG A 447 7.04 18.89 13.81
CA ARG A 447 6.54 18.44 12.50
C ARG A 447 6.16 19.62 11.60
N LEU A 448 5.66 20.72 12.15
CA LEU A 448 5.41 21.93 11.37
C LEU A 448 6.73 22.57 10.89
N GLN A 449 7.75 22.59 11.74
CA GLN A 449 9.07 23.15 11.40
C GLN A 449 9.72 22.35 10.26
N ASP A 450 9.78 21.03 10.41
CA ASP A 450 10.26 20.10 9.39
C ASP A 450 9.56 18.72 9.51
N PRO A 451 8.62 18.41 8.61
CA PRO A 451 7.90 17.13 8.63
C PRO A 451 8.83 15.92 8.53
N LEU A 452 9.84 16.00 7.65
CA LEU A 452 10.77 14.90 7.41
C LEU A 452 11.57 14.58 8.68
N ALA A 453 12.17 15.60 9.30
CA ALA A 453 13.05 15.43 10.44
C ALA A 453 12.34 14.87 11.69
N GLU A 454 11.03 15.10 11.82
CA GLU A 454 10.23 14.60 12.93
C GLU A 454 9.59 13.24 12.63
N LEU A 455 9.06 13.01 11.42
CA LEU A 455 8.39 11.75 11.06
C LEU A 455 9.35 10.55 11.00
N VAL A 456 10.62 10.75 10.65
CA VAL A 456 11.64 9.68 10.63
C VAL A 456 11.93 9.08 12.02
N LYS A 457 11.50 9.74 13.10
CA LYS A 457 11.62 9.24 14.49
C LYS A 457 10.60 8.14 14.81
N ILE A 458 9.61 7.94 13.94
CA ILE A 458 8.51 7.00 14.11
C ILE A 458 8.79 5.77 13.26
N ASP A 459 8.39 4.57 13.72
CA ASP A 459 8.35 3.39 12.85
C ASP A 459 7.44 3.73 11.63
N PRO A 460 7.94 3.68 10.39
CA PRO A 460 7.19 4.12 9.21
C PRO A 460 5.83 3.42 9.08
N LYS A 461 5.74 2.13 9.45
CA LYS A 461 4.47 1.39 9.41
C LYS A 461 3.47 1.79 10.48
N SER A 462 3.88 2.58 11.46
CA SER A 462 3.03 3.16 12.50
C SER A 462 2.57 4.57 12.16
N ILE A 463 3.06 5.16 11.07
CA ILE A 463 2.50 6.38 10.50
C ILE A 463 1.24 5.96 9.74
N GLY A 464 0.07 6.42 10.18
CA GLY A 464 -1.21 6.07 9.56
C GLY A 464 -1.34 6.74 8.19
N VAL A 465 -1.07 6.00 7.12
CA VAL A 465 -1.05 6.49 5.73
C VAL A 465 -2.13 5.84 4.85
N GLY A 466 -2.96 4.96 5.42
CA GLY A 466 -4.22 4.60 4.80
C GLY A 466 -5.09 3.59 5.52
N GLN A 467 -6.28 3.41 4.95
CA GLN A 467 -7.25 2.42 5.43
C GLN A 467 -6.70 1.00 5.21
N TYR A 468 -7.00 0.08 6.12
CA TYR A 468 -6.56 -1.33 6.05
C TYR A 468 -5.04 -1.54 6.17
N GLN A 469 -4.26 -0.54 6.59
CA GLN A 469 -2.82 -0.67 6.80
C GLN A 469 -2.43 -1.78 7.80
N HIS A 470 -3.30 -2.08 8.77
CA HIS A 470 -3.10 -3.18 9.71
C HIS A 470 -3.53 -4.55 9.15
N ASP A 471 -4.28 -4.56 8.06
CA ASP A 471 -4.86 -5.76 7.44
C ASP A 471 -3.97 -6.33 6.31
N VAL A 472 -2.95 -5.59 5.86
CA VAL A 472 -1.96 -6.04 4.87
C VAL A 472 -0.76 -6.74 5.54
N SER A 473 0.05 -7.46 4.75
CA SER A 473 1.30 -8.04 5.23
C SER A 473 2.25 -7.00 5.83
N GLN A 474 2.45 -7.08 7.15
CA GLN A 474 3.28 -6.12 7.89
C GLN A 474 4.76 -6.17 7.48
N LEU A 475 5.23 -7.31 6.99
CA LEU A 475 6.60 -7.45 6.46
C LEU A 475 6.77 -6.70 5.14
N LYS A 476 5.81 -6.86 4.20
CA LYS A 476 5.83 -6.13 2.92
C LYS A 476 5.65 -4.63 3.15
N LEU A 477 4.72 -4.25 4.05
CA LEU A 477 4.47 -2.86 4.43
C LEU A 477 5.72 -2.20 5.00
N ALA A 478 6.37 -2.80 5.99
CA ALA A 478 7.57 -2.24 6.60
C ALA A 478 8.66 -1.98 5.56
N ARG A 479 8.95 -2.98 4.69
CA ARG A 479 9.94 -2.82 3.61
C ARG A 479 9.59 -1.70 2.63
N GLY A 480 8.33 -1.64 2.18
CA GLY A 480 7.87 -0.62 1.24
C GLY A 480 7.97 0.79 1.82
N LEU A 481 7.57 0.97 3.08
CA LEU A 481 7.62 2.28 3.74
C LEU A 481 9.05 2.68 4.17
N ASP A 482 9.89 1.72 4.57
CA ASP A 482 11.31 1.98 4.85
C ASP A 482 12.05 2.47 3.59
N ALA A 483 11.75 1.88 2.42
CA ALA A 483 12.32 2.31 1.15
C ALA A 483 11.93 3.77 0.83
N VAL A 484 10.65 4.13 1.00
CA VAL A 484 10.18 5.51 0.82
C VAL A 484 10.89 6.48 1.75
N VAL A 485 11.07 6.11 3.02
CA VAL A 485 11.79 6.95 3.98
C VAL A 485 13.24 7.17 3.56
N GLU A 486 13.92 6.11 3.13
CA GLU A 486 15.28 6.20 2.60
C GLU A 486 15.33 7.14 1.37
N ASP A 487 14.42 6.96 0.42
CA ASP A 487 14.36 7.78 -0.80
C ASP A 487 14.12 9.27 -0.46
N CYS A 488 13.13 9.57 0.38
CA CYS A 488 12.83 10.95 0.78
C CYS A 488 13.98 11.62 1.55
N VAL A 489 14.61 10.92 2.49
CA VAL A 489 15.74 11.46 3.27
C VAL A 489 16.94 11.75 2.38
N ASN A 490 17.28 10.84 1.47
CA ASN A 490 18.42 11.01 0.58
C ASN A 490 18.11 12.00 -0.57
N ALA A 491 16.86 12.12 -1.00
CA ALA A 491 16.39 13.18 -1.90
C ALA A 491 16.60 14.56 -1.28
N VAL A 492 16.13 14.76 -0.04
CA VAL A 492 16.26 16.05 0.67
C VAL A 492 17.68 16.32 1.11
N GLY A 493 18.47 15.30 1.46
CA GLY A 493 19.80 15.44 2.04
C GLY A 493 19.78 16.03 3.46
N VAL A 494 20.85 15.84 4.22
CA VAL A 494 20.83 16.09 5.66
C VAL A 494 22.05 16.90 6.08
N ASP A 495 21.86 17.98 6.83
CA ASP A 495 22.97 18.70 7.48
C ASP A 495 23.52 17.86 8.64
N VAL A 496 24.74 17.38 8.47
CA VAL A 496 25.40 16.48 9.42
C VAL A 496 25.68 17.14 10.76
N ASN A 497 25.64 18.47 10.86
CA ASN A 497 25.89 19.20 12.10
C ASN A 497 24.64 19.47 12.94
N THR A 498 23.44 19.28 12.38
CA THR A 498 22.18 19.53 13.08
C THR A 498 21.27 18.31 13.15
N ALA A 499 21.48 17.33 12.27
CA ALA A 499 20.65 16.14 12.20
C ALA A 499 20.65 15.31 13.49
N SER A 500 19.49 14.70 13.76
CA SER A 500 19.30 13.70 14.80
C SER A 500 19.85 12.34 14.40
N VAL A 501 20.06 11.46 15.38
CA VAL A 501 20.46 10.07 15.14
C VAL A 501 19.42 9.35 14.27
N ALA A 502 18.13 9.59 14.49
CA ALA A 502 17.06 8.96 13.72
C ALA A 502 17.09 9.35 12.23
N LEU A 503 17.36 10.63 11.93
CA LEU A 503 17.46 11.11 10.55
C LEU A 503 18.73 10.58 9.87
N LEU A 504 19.88 10.63 10.56
CA LEU A 504 21.15 10.11 10.04
C LEU A 504 21.09 8.61 9.76
N ALA A 505 20.35 7.84 10.56
CA ALA A 505 20.21 6.40 10.36
C ALA A 505 19.49 6.01 9.05
N ARG A 506 18.84 6.97 8.38
CA ARG A 506 18.16 6.78 7.09
C ARG A 506 18.99 7.25 5.88
N ILE A 507 20.18 7.79 6.12
CA ILE A 507 21.11 8.15 5.04
C ILE A 507 21.71 6.89 4.43
N SER A 508 21.84 6.89 3.11
CA SER A 508 22.49 5.85 2.32
C SER A 508 23.82 5.41 2.95
N GLY A 509 23.96 4.12 3.21
CA GLY A 509 25.17 3.51 3.79
C GLY A 509 25.34 3.70 5.31
N LEU A 510 24.45 4.45 5.98
CA LEU A 510 24.45 4.58 7.43
C LEU A 510 23.47 3.61 8.10
N ASN A 511 23.64 3.47 9.41
CA ASN A 511 22.75 2.71 10.27
C ASN A 511 22.70 3.39 11.65
N ALA A 512 21.88 2.88 12.56
CA ALA A 512 21.72 3.45 13.90
C ALA A 512 23.05 3.61 14.67
N THR A 513 23.99 2.67 14.52
CA THR A 513 25.31 2.74 15.18
C THR A 513 26.17 3.85 14.60
N LEU A 514 26.28 3.94 13.28
CA LEU A 514 27.06 4.99 12.62
C LEU A 514 26.45 6.38 12.86
N ALA A 515 25.12 6.49 12.81
CA ALA A 515 24.41 7.72 13.14
C ALA A 515 24.72 8.20 14.57
N GLN A 516 24.70 7.28 15.54
CA GLN A 516 25.09 7.60 16.91
C GLN A 516 26.55 8.04 17.01
N ASN A 517 27.48 7.35 16.33
CA ASN A 517 28.89 7.69 16.33
C ASN A 517 29.16 9.08 15.71
N ILE A 518 28.43 9.47 14.66
CA ILE A 518 28.53 10.80 14.05
C ILE A 518 28.13 11.87 15.06
N VAL A 519 26.99 11.69 15.73
CA VAL A 519 26.51 12.63 16.76
C VAL A 519 27.47 12.71 17.92
N SER A 520 27.92 11.57 18.46
CA SER A 520 28.91 11.54 19.55
C SER A 520 30.22 12.23 19.16
N HIS A 521 30.73 12.00 17.95
CA HIS A 521 31.93 12.67 17.46
C HIS A 521 31.73 14.20 17.38
N ARG A 522 30.58 14.66 16.89
CA ARG A 522 30.23 16.08 16.83
C ARG A 522 30.10 16.72 18.22
N ASP A 523 29.52 16.01 19.17
CA ASP A 523 29.35 16.48 20.55
C ASP A 523 30.71 16.60 21.27
N GLU A 524 31.63 15.67 21.00
CA GLU A 524 32.98 15.66 21.61
C GLU A 524 33.99 16.60 20.92
N ASN A 525 33.93 16.73 19.59
CA ASN A 525 34.95 17.42 18.79
C ASN A 525 34.45 18.73 18.17
N GLY A 526 33.18 19.07 18.36
CA GLY A 526 32.50 20.19 17.70
C GLY A 526 32.03 19.87 16.28
N ALA A 527 31.45 20.88 15.63
CA ALA A 527 30.90 20.76 14.28
C ALA A 527 31.95 20.32 13.23
N PHE A 528 31.54 19.47 12.31
CA PHE A 528 32.33 19.09 11.14
C PHE A 528 32.49 20.31 10.22
N LYS A 529 33.73 20.62 9.84
CA LYS A 529 34.04 21.72 8.90
C LYS A 529 34.07 21.29 7.44
N THR A 530 34.26 20.00 7.20
CA THR A 530 34.27 19.40 5.86
C THR A 530 33.74 17.97 5.90
N ARG A 531 33.25 17.45 4.76
CA ARG A 531 32.90 16.03 4.60
C ARG A 531 34.08 15.12 4.88
N ALA A 532 35.29 15.50 4.47
CA ALA A 532 36.50 14.71 4.71
C ALA A 532 36.74 14.41 6.21
N ALA A 533 36.28 15.28 7.11
CA ALA A 533 36.37 15.05 8.55
C ALA A 533 35.51 13.86 9.03
N LEU A 534 34.47 13.47 8.30
CA LEU A 534 33.64 12.31 8.63
C LEU A 534 34.43 10.99 8.62
N LYS A 535 35.54 10.91 7.86
CA LYS A 535 36.44 9.75 7.86
C LYS A 535 37.12 9.49 9.22
N LYS A 536 37.06 10.46 10.14
CA LYS A 536 37.58 10.32 11.51
C LYS A 536 36.56 9.70 12.47
N VAL A 537 35.30 9.55 12.05
CA VAL A 537 34.24 8.97 12.88
C VAL A 537 34.49 7.46 13.02
N ALA A 538 34.34 6.96 14.25
CA ALA A 538 34.54 5.55 14.54
C ALA A 538 33.64 4.65 13.66
N ARG A 539 34.26 3.63 13.05
CA ARG A 539 33.63 2.64 12.15
C ARG A 539 33.09 3.18 10.82
N LEU A 540 33.31 4.47 10.51
CA LEU A 540 32.96 5.04 9.21
C LEU A 540 34.09 4.74 8.21
N GLY A 541 34.00 3.58 7.55
CA GLY A 541 34.98 3.12 6.56
C GLY A 541 34.82 3.79 5.18
N GLU A 542 35.72 3.47 4.25
CA GLU A 542 35.74 4.08 2.91
C GLU A 542 34.46 3.80 2.12
N LYS A 543 33.95 2.57 2.12
CA LYS A 543 32.68 2.23 1.43
C LYS A 543 31.50 2.99 2.04
N THR A 544 31.40 3.07 3.35
CA THR A 544 30.37 3.87 4.03
C THR A 544 30.46 5.34 3.67
N PHE A 545 31.69 5.89 3.63
CA PHE A 545 31.91 7.28 3.22
C PHE A 545 31.47 7.51 1.78
N GLU A 546 31.81 6.61 0.84
CA GLU A 546 31.33 6.67 -0.54
C GLU A 546 29.80 6.68 -0.59
N GLN A 547 29.13 5.77 0.11
CA GLN A 547 27.67 5.67 0.06
C GLN A 547 26.95 6.89 0.68
N ALA A 548 27.53 7.51 1.72
CA ALA A 548 26.85 8.54 2.51
C ALA A 548 27.25 9.99 2.16
N ALA A 549 28.48 10.23 1.69
CA ALA A 549 29.06 11.57 1.69
C ALA A 549 28.29 12.57 0.81
N GLY A 550 27.76 12.14 -0.33
CA GLY A 550 26.96 13.00 -1.20
C GLY A 550 25.60 13.41 -0.62
N PHE A 551 25.12 12.72 0.42
CA PHE A 551 23.83 12.98 1.07
C PHE A 551 23.96 13.75 2.39
N LEU A 552 25.16 13.73 2.99
CA LEU A 552 25.50 14.51 4.18
C LEU A 552 26.03 15.88 3.77
N ARG A 553 25.42 16.96 4.22
CA ARG A 553 25.85 18.33 3.93
C ARG A 553 26.59 18.93 5.12
N VAL A 554 27.56 19.79 4.82
CA VAL A 554 28.20 20.67 5.81
C VAL A 554 27.91 22.11 5.42
N MET A 555 26.95 22.71 6.11
CA MET A 555 26.57 24.10 5.89
C MET A 555 27.66 25.04 6.42
N ASN A 556 28.00 26.08 5.65
CA ASN A 556 29.00 27.08 6.02
C ASN A 556 30.39 26.51 6.40
N GLY A 557 30.79 25.40 5.76
CA GLY A 557 32.08 24.75 5.94
C GLY A 557 33.24 25.41 5.18
N ASP A 558 34.43 24.82 5.32
CA ASP A 558 35.67 25.31 4.66
C ASP A 558 35.59 25.12 3.14
N ASN A 559 35.03 23.99 2.68
CA ASN A 559 34.80 23.68 1.28
C ASN A 559 33.36 24.00 0.87
N PRO A 560 33.12 24.92 -0.09
CA PRO A 560 31.77 25.30 -0.51
C PRO A 560 30.99 24.15 -1.18
N LEU A 561 31.66 23.15 -1.76
CA LEU A 561 31.00 22.01 -2.39
C LEU A 561 30.31 21.07 -1.39
N ASP A 562 30.70 21.11 -0.12
CA ASP A 562 30.14 20.24 0.92
C ASP A 562 28.69 20.61 1.28
N ALA A 563 28.21 21.78 0.86
CA ALA A 563 26.81 22.20 0.97
C ALA A 563 25.94 21.76 -0.22
N SER A 564 26.52 21.15 -1.25
CA SER A 564 25.83 20.67 -2.46
C SER A 564 25.62 19.15 -2.46
N ALA A 565 24.88 18.62 -3.43
CA ALA A 565 24.82 17.19 -3.70
C ALA A 565 26.00 16.68 -4.56
N VAL A 566 26.98 17.52 -4.91
CA VAL A 566 28.18 17.07 -5.62
C VAL A 566 28.95 16.09 -4.74
N HIS A 567 29.16 14.88 -5.23
CA HIS A 567 29.88 13.84 -4.50
C HIS A 567 31.38 14.18 -4.40
N PRO A 568 32.07 13.88 -3.28
CA PRO A 568 33.51 14.12 -3.13
C PRO A 568 34.39 13.46 -4.21
N GLU A 569 33.93 12.36 -4.82
CA GLU A 569 34.65 11.72 -5.94
C GLU A 569 34.77 12.64 -7.18
N ALA A 570 33.83 13.58 -7.34
CA ALA A 570 33.80 14.53 -8.46
C ALA A 570 34.42 15.89 -8.11
N TYR A 571 34.99 16.10 -6.91
CA TYR A 571 35.64 17.36 -6.56
C TYR A 571 36.81 17.72 -7.49
N PRO A 572 37.68 16.78 -7.91
CA PRO A 572 38.70 17.07 -8.91
C PRO A 572 38.11 17.54 -10.25
N LEU A 573 36.94 17.02 -10.65
CA LEU A 573 36.26 17.45 -11.87
C LEU A 573 35.77 18.90 -11.76
N VAL A 574 35.17 19.29 -10.63
CA VAL A 574 34.77 20.68 -10.40
C VAL A 574 35.98 21.62 -10.37
N GLN A 575 37.10 21.18 -9.81
CA GLN A 575 38.36 21.93 -9.83
C GLN A 575 38.89 22.13 -11.27
N ARG A 576 38.77 21.13 -12.15
CA ARG A 576 39.09 21.27 -13.58
C ARG A 576 38.19 22.31 -14.26
N ILE A 577 36.88 22.28 -14.01
CA ILE A 577 35.94 23.29 -14.53
C ILE A 577 36.34 24.70 -14.06
N ALA A 578 36.65 24.86 -12.78
CA ALA A 578 37.08 26.13 -12.19
C ALA A 578 38.39 26.64 -12.85
N ALA A 579 39.38 25.76 -13.03
CA ALA A 579 40.64 26.10 -13.66
C ALA A 579 40.49 26.50 -15.15
N GLU A 580 39.70 25.76 -15.92
CA GLU A 580 39.47 26.07 -17.35
C GLU A 580 38.65 27.35 -17.56
N THR A 581 37.82 27.71 -16.59
CA THR A 581 37.01 28.94 -16.63
C THR A 581 37.71 30.13 -16.00
N ASP A 582 38.92 29.96 -15.47
CA ASP A 582 39.70 30.96 -14.74
C ASP A 582 38.90 31.63 -13.61
N ARG A 583 38.15 30.80 -12.86
CA ARG A 583 37.22 31.25 -11.80
C ARG A 583 37.39 30.43 -10.55
N ASP A 584 37.24 31.08 -9.39
CA ASP A 584 37.12 30.37 -8.12
C ASP A 584 35.77 29.65 -8.02
N ILE A 585 35.72 28.52 -7.32
CA ILE A 585 34.50 27.72 -7.12
C ILE A 585 33.40 28.56 -6.45
N ARG A 586 33.74 29.41 -5.48
CA ARG A 586 32.74 30.26 -4.82
C ARG A 586 32.13 31.28 -5.77
N SER A 587 32.87 31.68 -6.81
CA SER A 587 32.36 32.60 -7.84
C SER A 587 31.43 31.91 -8.85
N LEU A 588 31.55 30.59 -9.02
CA LEU A 588 30.68 29.81 -9.91
C LEU A 588 29.30 29.57 -9.29
N ILE A 589 29.24 29.41 -7.97
CA ILE A 589 28.02 29.11 -7.24
C ILE A 589 26.99 30.23 -7.41
N GLY A 590 25.79 29.88 -7.89
CA GLY A 590 24.69 30.83 -8.11
C GLY A 590 24.74 31.61 -9.45
N ASP A 591 25.81 31.48 -10.24
CA ASP A 591 25.92 32.14 -11.56
C ASP A 591 25.21 31.34 -12.65
N ALA A 592 23.88 31.31 -12.59
CA ALA A 592 23.02 30.57 -13.49
C ALA A 592 23.26 30.89 -14.97
N ALA A 593 23.54 32.16 -15.29
CA ALA A 593 23.74 32.62 -16.66
C ALA A 593 25.07 32.10 -17.24
N PHE A 594 26.12 32.00 -16.43
CA PHE A 594 27.38 31.40 -16.86
C PHE A 594 27.30 29.89 -16.95
N LEU A 595 26.80 29.22 -15.91
CA LEU A 595 26.75 27.75 -15.85
C LEU A 595 25.94 27.15 -17.01
N LYS A 596 24.82 27.79 -17.41
CA LYS A 596 24.02 27.36 -18.57
C LYS A 596 24.72 27.51 -19.92
N ARG A 597 25.80 28.29 -20.00
CA ARG A 597 26.59 28.46 -21.24
C ARG A 597 27.70 27.41 -21.37
N LEU A 598 28.02 26.69 -20.30
CA LEU A 598 29.02 25.63 -20.35
C LEU A 598 28.46 24.43 -21.13
N ASP A 599 29.32 23.81 -21.94
CA ASP A 599 28.99 22.58 -22.66
C ASP A 599 29.43 21.38 -21.80
N PRO A 600 28.49 20.57 -21.26
CA PRO A 600 28.82 19.43 -20.42
C PRO A 600 29.77 18.43 -21.09
N LYS A 601 29.71 18.29 -22.43
CA LYS A 601 30.53 17.33 -23.17
C LYS A 601 32.03 17.65 -23.12
N LYS A 602 32.41 18.88 -22.81
CA LYS A 602 33.82 19.27 -22.71
C LYS A 602 34.51 18.70 -21.47
N TYR A 603 33.74 18.38 -20.44
CA TYR A 603 34.28 18.01 -19.13
C TYR A 603 34.20 16.49 -18.85
N THR A 604 33.67 15.70 -19.79
CA THR A 604 33.53 14.24 -19.68
C THR A 604 34.87 13.55 -19.65
N ASP A 605 34.98 12.47 -18.87
CA ASP A 605 36.11 11.55 -18.86
C ASP A 605 35.63 10.08 -18.89
N GLU A 606 36.54 9.13 -18.66
CA GLU A 606 36.22 7.69 -18.68
C GLU A 606 35.26 7.28 -17.54
N THR A 607 35.22 8.05 -16.45
CA THR A 607 34.42 7.75 -15.24
C THR A 607 33.14 8.58 -15.20
N PHE A 608 33.23 9.88 -15.50
CA PHE A 608 32.13 10.83 -15.39
C PHE A 608 31.61 11.24 -16.78
N GLY A 609 30.38 10.85 -17.06
CA GLY A 609 29.70 11.15 -18.31
C GLY A 609 28.90 12.46 -18.27
N VAL A 610 28.16 12.68 -19.34
CA VAL A 610 27.26 13.84 -19.48
C VAL A 610 26.21 13.94 -18.35
N PRO A 611 25.58 12.84 -17.88
CA PRO A 611 24.62 12.90 -16.78
C PRO A 611 25.23 13.51 -15.51
N THR A 612 26.37 12.98 -15.04
CA THR A 612 27.03 13.48 -13.84
C THR A 612 27.42 14.96 -13.95
N ILE A 613 28.00 15.37 -15.08
CA ILE A 613 28.41 16.78 -15.27
C ILE A 613 27.19 17.71 -15.30
N THR A 614 26.11 17.28 -15.94
CA THR A 614 24.87 18.06 -15.99
C THR A 614 24.31 18.26 -14.58
N ASP A 615 24.30 17.23 -13.75
CA ASP A 615 23.86 17.32 -12.36
C ASP A 615 24.78 18.23 -11.54
N ILE A 616 26.10 18.14 -11.72
CA ILE A 616 27.08 19.03 -11.07
C ILE A 616 26.82 20.49 -11.42
N LEU A 617 26.56 20.81 -12.70
CA LEU A 617 26.26 22.18 -13.12
C LEU A 617 24.96 22.70 -12.51
N GLN A 618 23.94 21.85 -12.38
CA GLN A 618 22.69 22.19 -11.69
C GLN A 618 22.91 22.44 -10.20
N GLU A 619 23.74 21.62 -9.54
CA GLU A 619 24.13 21.81 -8.14
C GLU A 619 24.96 23.07 -7.93
N LEU A 620 25.84 23.44 -8.87
CA LEU A 620 26.53 24.73 -8.78
C LEU A 620 25.57 25.92 -8.99
N GLU A 621 24.50 25.76 -9.78
CA GLU A 621 23.48 26.80 -9.95
C GLU A 621 22.71 27.03 -8.64
N LYS A 622 22.31 25.96 -7.95
CA LYS A 622 21.57 26.00 -6.68
C LYS A 622 22.03 24.86 -5.75
N PRO A 623 23.11 25.07 -4.95
CA PRO A 623 23.66 24.02 -4.10
C PRO A 623 22.66 23.50 -3.09
N GLY A 624 22.50 22.17 -3.04
CA GLY A 624 21.69 21.52 -2.02
C GLY A 624 20.23 21.94 -2.08
N ARG A 625 19.72 22.22 -3.29
CA ARG A 625 18.33 22.61 -3.52
C ARG A 625 17.39 21.61 -2.84
N ASP A 626 16.56 22.12 -1.92
CA ASP A 626 15.52 21.33 -1.29
C ASP A 626 14.48 20.93 -2.37
N PRO A 627 14.19 19.63 -2.56
CA PRO A 627 13.20 19.16 -3.52
C PRO A 627 11.75 19.43 -3.07
N ARG A 628 11.53 19.82 -1.81
CA ARG A 628 10.20 20.07 -1.24
C ARG A 628 9.61 21.41 -1.71
N PRO A 629 8.27 21.55 -1.73
CA PRO A 629 7.61 22.79 -2.14
C PRO A 629 7.79 23.90 -1.09
N GLU A 630 7.50 25.14 -1.49
CA GLU A 630 7.43 26.28 -0.56
C GLU A 630 6.19 26.20 0.34
N PHE A 631 6.35 26.59 1.60
CA PHE A 631 5.31 26.51 2.62
C PHE A 631 4.15 27.50 2.37
N LYS A 632 2.91 27.01 2.47
CA LYS A 632 1.66 27.79 2.33
C LYS A 632 0.62 27.35 3.36
N THR A 633 -0.29 28.25 3.74
CA THR A 633 -1.31 28.02 4.79
C THR A 633 -2.73 27.90 4.21
N ALA A 634 -3.56 27.02 4.81
CA ALA A 634 -4.98 26.81 4.49
C ALA A 634 -5.90 27.62 5.43
N GLU A 635 -7.12 28.00 4.99
CA GLU A 635 -8.12 28.68 5.82
C GLU A 635 -9.44 27.87 5.88
N PHE A 636 -9.83 27.37 7.06
CA PHE A 636 -11.10 26.65 7.25
C PHE A 636 -12.28 27.60 7.48
N GLN A 637 -13.47 27.18 7.05
CA GLN A 637 -14.71 27.96 7.22
C GLN A 637 -15.33 27.77 8.62
N ASP A 638 -15.76 28.87 9.25
CA ASP A 638 -16.38 28.91 10.58
C ASP A 638 -17.79 28.29 10.61
N GLY A 639 -18.10 27.49 11.64
CA GLY A 639 -19.48 27.08 12.01
C GLY A 639 -19.96 25.68 11.61
N VAL A 640 -19.08 24.79 11.14
CA VAL A 640 -19.42 23.40 10.75
C VAL A 640 -18.54 22.44 11.56
N GLU A 641 -19.05 21.84 12.64
CA GLU A 641 -18.22 21.17 13.66
C GLU A 641 -18.43 19.65 13.70
N ASP A 642 -19.68 19.20 13.59
CA ASP A 642 -20.07 17.80 13.59
C ASP A 642 -20.60 17.33 12.22
N LEU A 643 -20.61 16.03 12.01
CA LEU A 643 -21.20 15.40 10.81
C LEU A 643 -22.69 15.77 10.63
N LYS A 644 -23.37 16.19 11.72
CA LYS A 644 -24.75 16.66 11.74
C LYS A 644 -24.93 18.09 11.21
N ASP A 645 -23.87 18.88 11.22
CA ASP A 645 -23.89 20.28 10.78
C ASP A 645 -23.68 20.39 9.27
N LEU A 646 -23.25 19.29 8.63
CA LEU A 646 -23.09 19.21 7.20
C LEU A 646 -24.45 19.26 6.51
N GLN A 647 -24.60 20.25 5.63
CA GLN A 647 -25.74 20.36 4.74
C GLN A 647 -25.31 19.99 3.31
N LEU A 648 -26.20 19.30 2.61
CA LEU A 648 -26.02 19.00 1.20
C LEU A 648 -25.80 20.29 0.39
N GLY A 649 -24.75 20.32 -0.42
CA GLY A 649 -24.38 21.45 -1.28
C GLY A 649 -23.44 22.48 -0.64
N MET A 650 -23.12 22.33 0.65
CA MET A 650 -22.15 23.19 1.34
C MET A 650 -20.76 23.07 0.70
N ILE A 651 -20.08 24.20 0.49
CA ILE A 651 -18.71 24.26 -0.05
C ILE A 651 -17.77 24.56 1.10
N LEU A 652 -16.75 23.73 1.28
CA LEU A 652 -15.77 23.81 2.36
C LEU A 652 -14.35 23.72 1.80
N GLU A 653 -13.40 24.36 2.47
CA GLU A 653 -11.98 24.03 2.30
C GLU A 653 -11.63 22.84 3.19
N GLY A 654 -10.88 21.89 2.63
CA GLY A 654 -10.40 20.72 3.33
C GLY A 654 -8.99 20.34 2.88
N VAL A 655 -8.34 19.49 3.65
CA VAL A 655 -6.99 19.00 3.35
C VAL A 655 -7.10 17.54 2.92
N VAL A 656 -6.48 17.19 1.80
CA VAL A 656 -6.41 15.81 1.33
C VAL A 656 -5.58 15.00 2.32
N THR A 657 -6.20 14.02 2.99
CA THR A 657 -5.52 13.14 3.94
C THR A 657 -4.89 11.94 3.26
N ASN A 658 -5.53 11.44 2.20
CA ASN A 658 -5.13 10.23 1.51
C ASN A 658 -5.63 10.24 0.06
N VAL A 659 -4.80 9.79 -0.88
CA VAL A 659 -5.19 9.59 -2.28
C VAL A 659 -5.19 8.10 -2.59
N THR A 660 -6.34 7.57 -3.02
CA THR A 660 -6.50 6.17 -3.45
C THR A 660 -6.74 6.09 -4.95
N ASN A 661 -6.76 4.88 -5.51
CA ASN A 661 -6.99 4.69 -6.95
C ASN A 661 -8.43 5.02 -7.38
N PHE A 662 -9.37 5.12 -6.45
CA PHE A 662 -10.78 5.39 -6.71
C PHE A 662 -11.23 6.78 -6.27
N GLY A 663 -10.34 7.59 -5.69
CA GLY A 663 -10.68 8.92 -5.20
C GLY A 663 -9.66 9.49 -4.23
N ALA A 664 -10.03 10.58 -3.56
CA ALA A 664 -9.25 11.18 -2.49
C ALA A 664 -10.11 11.35 -1.25
N PHE A 665 -9.52 11.08 -0.09
CA PHE A 665 -10.10 11.37 1.21
C PHE A 665 -9.69 12.78 1.62
N VAL A 666 -10.67 13.59 2.00
CA VAL A 666 -10.49 14.99 2.36
C VAL A 666 -11.03 15.21 3.76
N ASP A 667 -10.16 15.69 4.63
CA ASP A 667 -10.53 16.19 5.95
C ASP A 667 -11.10 17.60 5.81
N ILE A 668 -12.42 17.69 5.95
CA ILE A 668 -13.17 18.94 6.04
C ILE A 668 -13.36 19.40 7.49
N GLY A 669 -12.69 18.70 8.43
CA GLY A 669 -12.63 18.97 9.86
C GLY A 669 -13.82 18.46 10.67
N VAL A 670 -14.59 17.47 10.22
CA VAL A 670 -15.73 16.89 10.99
C VAL A 670 -15.37 15.55 11.68
N HIS A 671 -14.08 15.35 11.96
CA HIS A 671 -13.52 14.11 12.54
C HIS A 671 -13.75 12.84 11.71
N GLN A 672 -14.16 13.00 10.46
CA GLN A 672 -14.42 11.93 9.52
C GLN A 672 -14.09 12.41 8.13
N ASP A 673 -13.13 11.76 7.48
CA ASP A 673 -12.75 12.07 6.11
C ASP A 673 -13.93 11.84 5.17
N GLY A 674 -14.17 12.81 4.30
CA GLY A 674 -15.10 12.67 3.19
C GLY A 674 -14.41 12.10 1.96
N LEU A 675 -15.12 11.27 1.20
CA LEU A 675 -14.58 10.68 -0.03
C LEU A 675 -14.98 11.53 -1.23
N VAL A 676 -13.99 12.05 -1.96
CA VAL A 676 -14.14 12.57 -3.32
C VAL A 676 -13.84 11.44 -4.29
N HIS A 677 -14.85 10.93 -5.00
CA HIS A 677 -14.64 9.87 -5.99
C HIS A 677 -13.80 10.39 -7.19
N ILE A 678 -13.10 9.50 -7.90
CA ILE A 678 -12.22 9.87 -9.03
C ILE A 678 -12.94 10.74 -10.09
N SER A 679 -14.19 10.42 -10.40
CA SER A 679 -15.04 11.15 -11.35
C SER A 679 -15.48 12.53 -10.86
N ALA A 680 -15.25 12.81 -9.58
CA ALA A 680 -15.62 14.05 -8.88
C ALA A 680 -14.39 14.89 -8.50
N LEU A 681 -13.17 14.46 -8.86
CA LEU A 681 -11.93 15.21 -8.60
C LEU A 681 -11.73 16.39 -9.55
N SER A 682 -12.27 16.31 -10.76
CA SER A 682 -12.08 17.32 -11.81
C SER A 682 -13.22 17.30 -12.82
N GLU A 683 -13.45 18.42 -13.49
CA GLU A 683 -14.36 18.52 -14.63
C GLU A 683 -13.85 17.78 -15.87
N LYS A 684 -12.53 17.52 -15.93
CA LYS A 684 -11.92 16.71 -16.99
C LYS A 684 -11.85 15.25 -16.55
N PHE A 685 -11.84 14.34 -17.51
CA PHE A 685 -11.60 12.92 -17.23
C PHE A 685 -10.20 12.74 -16.65
N ILE A 686 -10.13 12.13 -15.47
CA ILE A 686 -8.89 11.80 -14.76
C ILE A 686 -8.80 10.29 -14.68
N LYS A 687 -7.66 9.75 -15.14
CA LYS A 687 -7.38 8.32 -15.09
C LYS A 687 -6.82 7.90 -13.74
N ASP A 688 -6.01 8.76 -13.12
CA ASP A 688 -5.40 8.54 -11.81
C ASP A 688 -5.64 9.76 -10.91
N PRO A 689 -6.30 9.60 -9.74
CA PRO A 689 -6.49 10.67 -8.76
C PRO A 689 -5.24 11.48 -8.43
N ARG A 690 -4.05 10.86 -8.50
CA ARG A 690 -2.75 11.49 -8.21
C ARG A 690 -2.34 12.55 -9.21
N GLU A 691 -2.89 12.54 -10.43
CA GLU A 691 -2.71 13.62 -11.40
C GLU A 691 -3.47 14.89 -10.97
N ALA A 692 -4.51 14.74 -10.15
CA ALA A 692 -5.37 15.83 -9.69
C ALA A 692 -4.91 16.43 -8.37
N VAL A 693 -4.57 15.57 -7.42
CA VAL A 693 -4.34 15.92 -6.00
C VAL A 693 -3.28 15.03 -5.37
N LYS A 694 -2.62 15.56 -4.34
CA LYS A 694 -1.66 14.86 -3.48
C LYS A 694 -2.08 14.90 -2.02
N ALA A 695 -1.56 13.97 -1.21
CA ALA A 695 -1.79 14.05 0.23
C ALA A 695 -1.15 15.33 0.79
N GLY A 696 -1.89 16.09 1.59
CA GLY A 696 -1.52 17.41 2.10
C GLY A 696 -2.03 18.58 1.26
N ASP A 697 -2.59 18.37 0.07
CA ASP A 697 -3.14 19.46 -0.74
C ASP A 697 -4.38 20.07 -0.07
N VAL A 698 -4.48 21.40 -0.15
CA VAL A 698 -5.67 22.17 0.27
C VAL A 698 -6.61 22.27 -0.91
N VAL A 699 -7.82 21.75 -0.76
CA VAL A 699 -8.83 21.65 -1.83
C VAL A 699 -10.16 22.24 -1.40
N LYS A 700 -10.91 22.78 -2.37
CA LYS A 700 -12.32 23.16 -2.18
C LYS A 700 -13.21 22.00 -2.58
N VAL A 701 -14.12 21.62 -1.70
CA VAL A 701 -15.02 20.48 -1.86
C VAL A 701 -16.46 20.87 -1.55
N LYS A 702 -17.40 20.25 -2.26
CA LYS A 702 -18.84 20.37 -2.05
C LYS A 702 -19.38 19.10 -1.40
N VAL A 703 -20.23 19.23 -0.40
CA VAL A 703 -20.90 18.11 0.29
C VAL A 703 -22.01 17.52 -0.58
N MET A 704 -21.89 16.25 -0.95
CA MET A 704 -22.81 15.55 -1.86
C MET A 704 -23.72 14.57 -1.15
N GLU A 705 -23.24 13.90 -0.10
CA GLU A 705 -23.99 12.92 0.68
C GLU A 705 -23.50 12.92 2.13
N VAL A 706 -24.41 12.71 3.09
CA VAL A 706 -24.09 12.60 4.52
C VAL A 706 -24.85 11.40 5.09
N ASP A 707 -24.14 10.33 5.41
CA ASP A 707 -24.67 9.12 6.07
C ASP A 707 -24.22 9.08 7.53
N ILE A 708 -25.10 9.55 8.42
CA ILE A 708 -24.85 9.61 9.87
C ILE A 708 -24.70 8.21 10.48
N PRO A 709 -25.60 7.23 10.20
CA PRO A 709 -25.45 5.86 10.72
C PRO A 709 -24.11 5.21 10.40
N ARG A 710 -23.59 5.40 9.18
CA ARG A 710 -22.31 4.81 8.74
C ARG A 710 -21.09 5.72 8.96
N LYS A 711 -21.28 6.95 9.45
CA LYS A 711 -20.26 7.99 9.55
C LYS A 711 -19.52 8.18 8.23
N ARG A 712 -20.25 8.43 7.15
CA ARG A 712 -19.67 8.67 5.81
C ARG A 712 -20.14 10.02 5.26
N VAL A 713 -19.23 10.69 4.57
CA VAL A 713 -19.50 11.93 3.84
C VAL A 713 -19.03 11.76 2.40
N GLY A 714 -19.91 11.96 1.44
CA GLY A 714 -19.59 12.02 0.02
C GLY A 714 -19.27 13.46 -0.36
N LEU A 715 -18.16 13.69 -1.04
CA LEU A 715 -17.68 15.01 -1.46
C LEU A 715 -17.46 15.06 -2.98
N SER A 716 -17.51 16.27 -3.56
CA SER A 716 -17.11 16.54 -4.94
C SER A 716 -16.21 17.77 -5.02
N MET A 717 -15.14 17.72 -5.80
CA MET A 717 -14.34 18.90 -6.16
C MET A 717 -14.89 19.62 -7.38
N ARG A 718 -15.88 19.04 -8.06
CA ARG A 718 -16.59 19.64 -9.19
C ARG A 718 -17.70 20.54 -8.69
N MET A 719 -17.50 21.84 -8.84
CA MET A 719 -18.48 22.83 -8.38
C MET A 719 -19.76 22.80 -9.22
N SER A 720 -19.75 22.17 -10.40
CA SER A 720 -20.95 21.94 -11.22
C SER A 720 -21.90 20.90 -10.64
N ASP A 721 -21.43 19.98 -9.79
CA ASP A 721 -22.23 18.84 -9.37
C ASP A 721 -23.35 19.25 -8.39
N THR A 722 -24.52 18.62 -8.56
CA THR A 722 -25.72 18.84 -7.77
C THR A 722 -25.93 17.71 -6.75
N PRO A 723 -26.06 18.02 -5.44
CA PRO A 723 -26.30 17.00 -4.41
C PRO A 723 -27.59 16.22 -4.68
N GLY A 724 -27.53 14.88 -4.61
CA GLY A 724 -28.68 13.99 -4.86
C GLY A 724 -28.77 13.40 -6.27
N GLU A 725 -27.98 13.87 -7.23
CA GLU A 725 -27.71 13.13 -8.46
C GLU A 725 -26.72 12.01 -8.15
N LYS A 726 -27.06 10.76 -8.52
CA LYS A 726 -26.09 9.66 -8.44
C LYS A 726 -24.95 9.98 -9.38
N ILE A 727 -23.75 10.15 -8.81
CA ILE A 727 -22.51 10.13 -9.57
C ILE A 727 -22.36 8.68 -10.04
N ASP A 728 -22.91 8.37 -11.22
CA ASP A 728 -22.88 7.03 -11.79
C ASP A 728 -21.42 6.63 -12.08
N GLY A 729 -20.81 5.94 -11.12
CA GLY A 729 -19.67 5.08 -11.38
C GLY A 729 -20.09 4.04 -12.40
N ALA A 730 -19.37 4.01 -13.53
CA ALA A 730 -19.63 3.19 -14.69
C ALA A 730 -20.16 1.78 -14.35
N ARG A 731 -21.47 1.57 -14.49
CA ARG A 731 -22.01 0.23 -14.70
C ARG A 731 -21.66 -0.17 -16.14
N GLY A 732 -20.76 -1.13 -16.27
CA GLY A 732 -20.52 -1.82 -17.53
C GLY A 732 -21.78 -2.53 -18.00
N ALA A 733 -22.61 -1.85 -18.78
CA ALA A 733 -23.63 -2.46 -19.62
C ALA A 733 -23.44 -1.90 -21.04
N ARG A 734 -23.06 -2.79 -21.96
CA ARG A 734 -22.86 -2.49 -23.39
C ARG A 734 -24.14 -1.88 -24.00
N PRO A 735 -24.06 -0.86 -24.88
CA PRO A 735 -25.22 -0.35 -25.58
C PRO A 735 -25.55 -1.28 -26.75
N GLY A 736 -26.69 -1.97 -26.67
CA GLY A 736 -27.21 -2.79 -27.75
C GLY A 736 -28.67 -2.44 -28.05
N SER A 737 -28.92 -2.13 -29.33
CA SER A 737 -30.20 -1.99 -30.02
C SER A 737 -30.98 -0.67 -29.86
N ALA A 738 -30.88 0.15 -30.90
CA ALA A 738 -31.77 1.27 -31.20
C ALA A 738 -33.18 0.76 -31.61
N PRO A 739 -34.28 1.38 -31.16
CA PRO A 739 -35.60 1.14 -31.72
C PRO A 739 -35.81 2.00 -32.98
N ARG A 740 -36.23 1.35 -34.06
CA ARG A 740 -36.68 1.98 -35.31
C ARG A 740 -37.83 2.97 -35.06
N GLN A 741 -37.73 4.13 -35.70
CA GLN A 741 -38.80 5.07 -35.92
C GLN A 741 -40.00 4.42 -36.65
N SER A 742 -41.20 4.65 -36.13
CA SER A 742 -42.42 4.68 -36.94
C SER A 742 -43.20 5.94 -36.60
N GLN A 743 -43.30 6.81 -37.59
CA GLN A 743 -44.19 7.98 -37.65
C GLN A 743 -45.63 7.58 -37.34
N HIS A 744 -46.37 8.41 -36.56
CA HIS A 744 -47.53 9.15 -37.08
C HIS A 744 -48.31 9.91 -35.98
N THR A 745 -48.46 11.21 -36.23
CA THR A 745 -49.65 12.07 -36.01
C THR A 745 -50.43 11.99 -34.69
N ALA A 746 -50.48 13.13 -33.98
CA ALA A 746 -51.57 13.50 -33.08
C ALA A 746 -52.90 13.60 -33.86
N PRO A 747 -54.07 13.41 -33.21
CA PRO A 747 -54.71 14.58 -32.60
C PRO A 747 -55.61 14.35 -31.36
N ARG A 748 -55.81 15.47 -30.65
CA ARG A 748 -57.00 15.98 -29.93
C ARG A 748 -57.72 15.22 -28.79
N LYS A 749 -57.98 16.04 -27.76
CA LYS A 749 -58.96 15.94 -26.67
C LYS A 749 -60.36 15.54 -27.16
N GLU A 750 -61.07 14.74 -26.37
CA GLU A 750 -62.35 15.14 -25.77
C GLU A 750 -62.80 14.24 -24.61
N THR A 751 -63.78 14.78 -23.89
CA THR A 751 -64.32 14.57 -22.54
C THR A 751 -65.13 13.30 -22.25
N ALA A 752 -65.01 12.86 -20.98
CA ALA A 752 -66.08 12.52 -20.02
C ALA A 752 -66.82 11.16 -19.99
N THR A 753 -66.87 10.65 -18.74
CA THR A 753 -67.95 9.94 -18.02
C THR A 753 -68.18 8.42 -18.13
N ALA A 754 -67.77 7.75 -17.03
CA ALA A 754 -68.55 6.85 -16.14
C ALA A 754 -68.98 5.43 -16.56
N ALA A 755 -68.21 4.44 -16.05
CA ALA A 755 -68.55 3.24 -15.21
C ALA A 755 -69.65 2.23 -15.64
N PRO A 756 -69.77 1.01 -15.04
CA PRO A 756 -68.95 0.34 -14.01
C PRO A 756 -68.62 -1.17 -14.30
N SER A 757 -67.74 -1.79 -13.50
CA SER A 757 -68.05 -3.01 -12.70
C SER A 757 -66.80 -3.64 -12.02
N ASN A 758 -67.09 -4.30 -10.90
CA ASN A 758 -66.23 -4.77 -9.81
C ASN A 758 -65.29 -5.94 -10.16
N ASN A 759 -64.19 -6.07 -9.39
CA ASN A 759 -64.01 -7.18 -8.41
C ASN A 759 -62.61 -7.08 -7.74
N ALA A 760 -62.53 -6.78 -6.45
CA ALA A 760 -62.82 -7.64 -5.28
C ALA A 760 -61.66 -8.56 -4.80
N MET A 761 -60.39 -8.23 -5.09
CA MET A 761 -59.25 -8.88 -4.43
C MET A 761 -58.23 -7.92 -3.77
N ALA A 762 -58.28 -6.63 -4.13
CA ALA A 762 -57.41 -5.59 -3.55
C ALA A 762 -57.86 -5.09 -2.15
N SER A 763 -59.10 -5.37 -1.74
CA SER A 763 -59.67 -4.89 -0.47
C SER A 763 -59.44 -5.80 0.73
N LEU A 764 -58.78 -6.96 0.56
CA LEU A 764 -58.54 -7.92 1.66
C LEU A 764 -57.16 -7.80 2.32
N PHE A 765 -56.18 -7.12 1.71
CA PHE A 765 -54.84 -6.94 2.32
C PHE A 765 -54.62 -5.58 3.01
N ALA A 766 -55.49 -4.59 2.76
CA ALA A 766 -55.37 -3.26 3.36
C ALA A 766 -55.87 -3.18 4.82
N ASN A 767 -56.72 -4.11 5.27
CA ASN A 767 -57.34 -4.07 6.60
C ASN A 767 -56.62 -4.86 7.70
N ALA A 768 -55.48 -5.50 7.40
CA ALA A 768 -54.71 -6.25 8.42
C ALA A 768 -53.62 -5.41 9.13
N LYS A 769 -53.36 -4.16 8.72
CA LYS A 769 -52.30 -3.30 9.30
C LYS A 769 -52.78 -2.24 10.31
N GLN A 770 -54.09 -2.13 10.57
CA GLN A 770 -54.64 -1.13 11.51
C GLN A 770 -55.12 -1.68 12.87
N LEU A 771 -54.93 -2.97 13.15
CA LEU A 771 -55.25 -3.57 14.46
C LEU A 771 -54.00 -4.10 15.16
N LYS A 772 -53.07 -3.19 15.52
CA LYS A 772 -52.04 -3.40 16.56
C LYS A 772 -51.38 -2.07 16.96
N LYS A 773 -52.21 -1.12 17.40
CA LYS A 773 -51.79 -0.01 18.28
C LYS A 773 -52.88 0.21 19.33
N ARG A 774 -52.75 -0.51 20.43
CA ARG A 774 -53.06 -0.06 21.79
C ARG A 774 -51.97 -0.61 22.69
#